data_AF-A0A5A9EX29-F1
#
_entry.id   AF-A0A5A9EX29-F1
#
_cell.length_a   1.000
_cell.length_b   1.000
_cell.length_c   1.000
_cell.angle_alpha   90.00
_cell.angle_beta   90.00
_cell.angle_gamma   90.00
#
_symmetry.space_group_name_H-M   'P 1'
#
loop_
_entity.id
_entity.type
_entity.pdbx_description
1 polymer ?
#
loop_
_entity_poly.entity_id
_entity_poly.type
_entity_poly.pdbx_seq_one_letter_code
_entity_poly.pdbx_strand_id
1 'polypeptide(L)'
;MTMLICPDCHGWRRHSSDRFCGHCGRSFIVLTARATPQYTYAGQPNAHPSVLTVMLTNDGPVDPAGTVIVLIDRASEQELYRRELPDGLLSTRGDCMDCDIPLPPSVVATPLWKGRIEHRIPGRDDRRTLCDLDFGLSDPMLALAEDTVEPVLLSQEQATVPIRLQLRAGALAPIEHIDVDMEAISGWDAPPLVQLPPIPSRLAAGDDFQASLVLKGSHIGRLRLMPGGMRVMLAIRLRNRGEPIRLPLLMRFKTPAKPEFSIPNRITGLNGRTARLPITLTNHGGTACTLHTLEARLNAGSERIAGTLEFTGADAALEPGEERTVVLPLSLRLGNGGMLAPRTYFCEVELGFLDEGFSVPKRTVAVEVRPVQPFNGYIAIDFGTSATAVAYLRHDEAGPPRVLSLEPTDAFVPTTIAYAYDADANTLTRYIGNEARRRAESPNGASIIVLDNLKWRIGTAEMLSLPNGDSVSWIDIAADYLQMLKERIEEHPSIAASVERAYPTRPARFSSPATAGLFAAFRKAGMAPMGIGSGGGREVLVSESWSPLILAQPLPHLEAVQKDALDGSVLGSSFVGTHHVLTYDVGGGSTDLSMFTIEVADRSRIAVREVATDGSVVLCGNGIAALLFRHLSISLDLWFQKRGIQRFRVPIHLPWDEIPPGGVNATAARNGRAVARLLRSLQNGYKGGPFLTMLSAFVQQFGEGHPIDPADEAVVKWLSTYQGSILAAEMLDGAPLALVTVDGETLEIHWGPEGLGLDLPGFVADFWASMATPMRQTLSNVLPSDGPRGQVLHVLVSGRGSLFPLVRQMIRGHVAAALGKRAHDLRFIDTEFLKNITSLGALYLAELVLNTTGMQFRSEASTLFGILGDLDLRSGRRRFLKLCDGYPTPSDGICAVHRPLPPGNLDRRVELGVATREGDLEESRFRQEYVVSNRVELTVQQSENLHVLIEARREHCLTVSLGWPAPDGDVNDPSTFEMVELGSIALVAGACSAGASGEECE
;
A
#
# COMPACT_ATOMS: atom_id res chain seq x y z
N MET A 1 29.67 -11.79 -10.83
CA MET A 1 28.52 -12.71 -10.62
C MET A 1 28.90 -13.70 -9.52
N THR A 2 28.08 -13.89 -8.49
CA THR A 2 28.35 -14.81 -7.37
C THR A 2 27.51 -16.09 -7.52
N MET A 3 28.13 -17.25 -7.37
CA MET A 3 27.57 -18.59 -7.61
C MET A 3 27.61 -19.44 -6.35
N LEU A 4 26.59 -20.27 -6.09
CA LEU A 4 26.50 -21.16 -4.92
C LEU A 4 26.29 -22.61 -5.35
N ILE A 5 27.07 -23.59 -4.86
CA ILE A 5 27.00 -25.02 -5.27
C ILE A 5 27.14 -25.98 -4.07
N CYS A 6 26.12 -26.79 -3.68
CA CYS A 6 26.36 -27.82 -2.64
C CYS A 6 27.08 -28.96 -3.32
N PRO A 7 28.22 -29.43 -2.80
CA PRO A 7 29.02 -30.47 -3.44
C PRO A 7 28.33 -31.85 -3.51
N ASP A 8 27.19 -32.02 -2.81
CA ASP A 8 26.50 -33.31 -2.67
C ASP A 8 25.07 -33.35 -3.27
N CYS A 9 24.16 -32.45 -2.85
CA CYS A 9 22.70 -32.55 -3.12
C CYS A 9 22.26 -31.98 -4.47
N HIS A 10 22.87 -30.86 -4.89
CA HIS A 10 22.52 -29.94 -5.97
C HIS A 10 21.03 -29.57 -6.25
N GLY A 11 20.03 -30.07 -5.53
CA GLY A 11 18.60 -30.05 -5.92
C GLY A 11 17.69 -28.91 -5.42
N TRP A 12 18.20 -27.87 -4.74
CA TRP A 12 17.38 -26.79 -4.17
C TRP A 12 17.54 -25.45 -4.91
N ARG A 13 16.46 -24.64 -5.00
CA ARG A 13 16.54 -23.24 -5.50
C ARG A 13 17.36 -22.42 -4.50
N ARG A 14 18.47 -21.84 -4.95
CA ARG A 14 19.50 -21.22 -4.11
C ARG A 14 19.29 -19.71 -4.05
N HIS A 15 19.20 -19.14 -2.85
CA HIS A 15 19.26 -17.69 -2.65
C HIS A 15 20.72 -17.25 -2.51
N SER A 16 21.12 -16.09 -3.03
CA SER A 16 22.51 -15.62 -3.05
C SER A 16 23.14 -15.44 -1.66
N SER A 17 22.34 -15.45 -0.59
CA SER A 17 22.77 -15.38 0.81
C SER A 17 22.91 -16.74 1.50
N ASP A 18 22.50 -17.84 0.86
CA ASP A 18 22.50 -19.15 1.51
C ASP A 18 23.94 -19.64 1.75
N ARG A 19 24.21 -20.07 2.98
CA ARG A 19 25.54 -20.57 3.38
C ARG A 19 25.64 -22.10 3.34
N PHE A 20 24.50 -22.80 3.41
CA PHE A 20 24.40 -24.27 3.46
C PHE A 20 23.23 -24.75 2.59
N CYS A 21 23.35 -25.89 1.90
CA CYS A 21 22.20 -26.50 1.20
C CYS A 21 21.26 -27.12 2.23
N GLY A 22 20.02 -26.65 2.31
CA GLY A 22 19.04 -27.23 3.24
C GLY A 22 18.51 -28.62 2.84
N HIS A 23 19.03 -29.23 1.77
CA HIS A 23 18.84 -30.66 1.49
C HIS A 23 19.97 -31.55 2.07
N CYS A 24 21.25 -31.23 1.81
CA CYS A 24 22.43 -32.01 2.27
C CYS A 24 22.98 -31.54 3.63
N GLY A 25 22.66 -30.33 4.08
CA GLY A 25 23.29 -29.65 5.22
C GLY A 25 24.72 -29.14 4.96
N ARG A 26 25.28 -29.41 3.77
CA ARG A 26 26.68 -29.08 3.45
C ARG A 26 26.85 -27.65 2.96
N SER A 27 28.00 -27.06 3.28
CA SER A 27 28.38 -25.72 2.84
C SER A 27 28.42 -25.62 1.31
N PHE A 28 27.94 -24.50 0.78
CA PHE A 28 28.05 -24.20 -0.64
C PHE A 28 29.51 -23.85 -1.00
N ILE A 29 29.99 -24.32 -2.16
CA ILE A 29 31.09 -23.67 -2.89
C ILE A 29 30.55 -22.32 -3.34
N VAL A 30 31.22 -21.23 -2.98
CA VAL A 30 30.80 -19.88 -3.36
C VAL A 30 31.87 -19.29 -4.28
N LEU A 31 31.57 -19.14 -5.56
CA LEU A 31 32.51 -18.57 -6.52
C LEU A 31 31.99 -17.25 -7.05
N THR A 32 32.79 -16.20 -6.98
CA THR A 32 32.53 -14.96 -7.69
C THR A 32 33.40 -14.86 -8.93
N ALA A 33 32.77 -14.70 -10.09
CA ALA A 33 33.45 -14.50 -11.36
C ALA A 33 33.29 -13.05 -11.84
N ARG A 34 34.39 -12.45 -12.30
CA ARG A 34 34.43 -11.17 -13.00
C ARG A 34 35.27 -11.34 -14.25
N ALA A 35 34.77 -10.87 -15.38
CA ALA A 35 35.50 -10.90 -16.63
C ALA A 35 35.77 -9.48 -17.11
N THR A 36 37.01 -9.23 -17.55
CA THR A 36 37.45 -7.92 -18.03
C THR A 36 38.19 -8.12 -19.36
N PRO A 37 37.72 -7.56 -20.47
CA PRO A 37 38.47 -7.58 -21.72
C PRO A 37 39.72 -6.70 -21.61
N GLN A 38 40.87 -7.21 -22.04
CA GLN A 38 42.10 -6.46 -22.21
C GLN A 38 42.34 -6.16 -23.69
N TYR A 39 42.56 -4.89 -23.99
CA TYR A 39 42.76 -4.39 -25.34
C TYR A 39 44.25 -4.14 -25.59
N THR A 40 44.80 -4.67 -26.68
CA THR A 40 46.23 -4.52 -27.00
C THR A 40 46.64 -3.06 -27.22
N TYR A 41 45.69 -2.18 -27.57
CA TYR A 41 45.89 -0.76 -27.79
C TYR A 41 44.74 0.06 -27.18
N ALA A 42 44.80 0.33 -25.88
CA ALA A 42 43.83 1.17 -25.21
C ALA A 42 43.76 2.57 -25.86
N GLY A 43 42.57 3.00 -26.30
CA GLY A 43 42.34 4.32 -26.90
C GLY A 43 42.28 4.39 -28.43
N GLN A 44 42.41 3.27 -29.16
CA GLN A 44 42.13 3.26 -30.60
C GLN A 44 40.69 2.81 -30.93
N PRO A 45 40.00 3.46 -31.90
CA PRO A 45 38.63 3.11 -32.32
C PRO A 45 38.44 1.68 -32.87
N ASN A 46 39.54 0.92 -33.04
CA ASN A 46 39.58 -0.41 -33.64
C ASN A 46 40.31 -1.44 -32.75
N ALA A 47 40.51 -1.16 -31.46
CA ALA A 47 41.18 -2.10 -30.58
C ALA A 47 40.24 -3.27 -30.26
N HIS A 48 40.58 -4.45 -30.75
CA HIS A 48 39.91 -5.68 -30.36
C HIS A 48 40.50 -6.21 -29.05
N PRO A 49 39.69 -6.84 -28.17
CA PRO A 49 40.25 -7.53 -27.03
C PRO A 49 41.11 -8.68 -27.55
N SER A 50 42.40 -8.69 -27.18
CA SER A 50 43.31 -9.78 -27.51
C SER A 50 43.39 -10.80 -26.38
N VAL A 51 42.99 -10.39 -25.17
CA VAL A 51 42.95 -11.23 -23.98
C VAL A 51 41.67 -10.92 -23.22
N LEU A 52 41.00 -11.94 -22.72
CA LEU A 52 39.93 -11.82 -21.74
C LEU A 52 40.46 -12.30 -20.38
N THR A 53 40.50 -11.41 -19.40
CA THR A 53 40.88 -11.79 -18.03
C THR A 53 39.64 -12.19 -17.26
N VAL A 54 39.56 -13.44 -16.84
CA VAL A 54 38.52 -13.94 -15.93
C VAL A 54 39.11 -14.08 -14.53
N MET A 55 38.69 -13.20 -13.63
CA MET A 55 39.01 -13.26 -12.22
C MET A 55 37.96 -14.12 -11.51
N LEU A 56 38.41 -15.16 -10.82
CA LEU A 56 37.60 -16.01 -9.95
C LEU A 56 38.02 -15.80 -8.50
N THR A 57 37.04 -15.65 -7.60
CA THR A 57 37.26 -15.53 -6.16
C THR A 57 36.44 -16.60 -5.43
N ASN A 58 37.05 -17.35 -4.52
CA ASN A 58 36.31 -18.26 -3.64
C ASN A 58 35.81 -17.51 -2.41
N ASP A 59 34.52 -17.17 -2.38
CA ASP A 59 33.89 -16.52 -1.23
C ASP A 59 33.37 -17.51 -0.18
N GLY A 60 33.57 -18.80 -0.42
CA GLY A 60 33.01 -19.92 0.33
C GLY A 60 34.07 -20.73 1.09
N PRO A 61 33.65 -21.62 1.99
CA PRO A 61 34.56 -22.45 2.78
C PRO A 61 34.95 -23.77 2.09
N VAL A 62 34.55 -24.00 0.84
CA VAL A 62 34.76 -25.26 0.10
C VAL A 62 35.61 -24.99 -1.14
N ASP A 63 36.61 -25.84 -1.39
CA ASP A 63 37.49 -25.77 -2.56
C ASP A 63 36.71 -26.07 -3.86
N PRO A 64 36.75 -25.19 -4.88
CA PRO A 64 36.12 -25.39 -6.17
C PRO A 64 36.87 -26.34 -7.13
N ALA A 65 37.84 -27.13 -6.66
CA ALA A 65 38.60 -28.10 -7.47
C ALA A 65 37.72 -28.90 -8.46
N GLY A 66 38.17 -29.04 -9.72
CA GLY A 66 37.39 -29.64 -10.82
C GLY A 66 36.50 -28.66 -11.60
N THR A 67 36.55 -27.36 -11.31
CA THR A 67 35.91 -26.30 -12.11
C THR A 67 36.70 -26.02 -13.40
N VAL A 68 36.00 -25.69 -14.49
CA VAL A 68 36.56 -25.45 -15.81
C VAL A 68 35.94 -24.19 -16.39
N ILE A 69 36.77 -23.33 -16.97
CA ILE A 69 36.33 -22.19 -17.75
C ILE A 69 36.35 -22.61 -19.22
N VAL A 70 35.20 -22.52 -19.87
CA VAL A 70 35.00 -22.83 -21.29
C VAL A 70 34.55 -21.55 -21.99
N LEU A 71 35.08 -21.27 -23.16
CA LEU A 71 34.63 -20.17 -24.02
C LEU A 71 34.00 -20.80 -25.25
N ILE A 72 32.76 -20.43 -25.56
CA ILE A 72 31.99 -21.03 -26.66
C ILE A 72 31.45 -19.95 -27.59
N ASP A 73 31.41 -20.28 -28.87
CA ASP A 73 30.72 -19.48 -29.88
C ASP A 73 29.21 -19.54 -29.65
N ARG A 74 28.55 -18.37 -29.56
CA ARG A 74 27.14 -18.29 -29.16
C ARG A 74 26.18 -18.82 -30.24
N ALA A 75 26.60 -18.80 -31.51
CA ALA A 75 25.77 -19.21 -32.63
C ALA A 75 25.88 -20.71 -32.94
N SER A 76 27.08 -21.27 -32.85
CA SER A 76 27.39 -22.67 -33.17
C SER A 76 27.53 -23.58 -31.94
N GLU A 77 27.57 -23.00 -30.73
CA GLU A 77 27.94 -23.66 -29.47
C GLU A 77 29.30 -24.38 -29.51
N GLN A 78 30.14 -24.08 -30.50
CA GLN A 78 31.46 -24.68 -30.62
C GLN A 78 32.39 -24.16 -29.52
N GLU A 79 33.12 -25.08 -28.88
CA GLU A 79 34.17 -24.73 -27.91
C GLU A 79 35.34 -24.04 -28.61
N LEU A 80 35.64 -22.81 -28.17
CA LEU A 80 36.72 -21.96 -28.67
C LEU A 80 37.96 -22.01 -27.76
N TYR A 81 37.75 -22.22 -26.46
CA TYR A 81 38.81 -22.28 -25.45
C TYR A 81 38.34 -23.06 -24.23
N ARG A 82 39.27 -23.75 -23.56
CA ARG A 82 39.01 -24.48 -22.32
C ARG A 82 40.22 -24.43 -21.39
N ARG A 83 39.96 -24.18 -20.10
CA ARG A 83 40.97 -24.21 -19.05
C ARG A 83 40.41 -24.80 -17.76
N GLU A 84 41.04 -25.86 -17.29
CA GLU A 84 40.72 -26.45 -15.98
C GLU A 84 41.44 -25.68 -14.87
N LEU A 85 40.75 -25.47 -13.74
CA LEU A 85 41.35 -24.83 -12.58
C LEU A 85 42.35 -25.78 -11.91
N PRO A 86 43.58 -25.34 -11.60
CA PRO A 86 44.53 -26.15 -10.85
C PRO A 86 44.00 -26.45 -9.44
N ASP A 87 44.22 -27.68 -8.96
CA ASP A 87 43.84 -28.09 -7.62
C ASP A 87 44.54 -27.22 -6.55
N GLY A 88 43.81 -26.85 -5.50
CA GLY A 88 44.35 -26.13 -4.35
C GLY A 88 44.48 -24.60 -4.52
N LEU A 89 44.27 -24.07 -5.72
CA LEU A 89 44.53 -22.65 -6.04
C LEU A 89 43.44 -21.69 -5.50
N LEU A 90 42.26 -22.22 -5.20
CA LEU A 90 41.15 -21.50 -4.57
C LEU A 90 40.69 -22.22 -3.29
N SER A 91 41.61 -22.85 -2.57
CA SER A 91 41.31 -23.77 -1.46
C SER A 91 40.82 -23.07 -0.20
N THR A 92 41.13 -21.78 -0.03
CA THR A 92 40.71 -20.98 1.12
C THR A 92 39.79 -19.82 0.72
N ARG A 93 38.95 -19.41 1.68
CA ARG A 93 38.01 -18.31 1.48
C ARG A 93 38.79 -17.00 1.31
N GLY A 94 38.52 -16.30 0.21
CA GLY A 94 39.20 -15.07 -0.19
C GLY A 94 40.29 -15.29 -1.23
N ASP A 95 40.65 -16.54 -1.53
CA ASP A 95 41.59 -16.83 -2.62
C ASP A 95 41.04 -16.33 -3.95
N CYS A 96 41.93 -15.74 -4.74
CA CYS A 96 41.62 -15.22 -6.06
C CYS A 96 42.57 -15.78 -7.11
N MET A 97 42.07 -15.96 -8.31
CA MET A 97 42.84 -16.38 -9.46
C MET A 97 42.41 -15.59 -10.69
N ASP A 98 43.39 -15.00 -11.36
CA ASP A 98 43.22 -14.39 -12.66
C ASP A 98 43.58 -15.39 -13.77
N CYS A 99 42.65 -15.53 -14.72
CA CYS A 99 42.84 -16.32 -15.92
C CYS A 99 42.82 -15.44 -17.15
N ASP A 100 43.99 -15.16 -17.70
CA ASP A 100 44.12 -14.54 -19.00
C ASP A 100 43.87 -15.57 -20.11
N ILE A 101 42.83 -15.30 -20.90
CA ILE A 101 42.40 -16.12 -22.02
C ILE A 101 42.77 -15.39 -23.31
N PRO A 102 43.80 -15.82 -24.05
CA PRO A 102 44.11 -15.22 -25.35
C PRO A 102 42.98 -15.53 -26.34
N LEU A 103 42.44 -14.48 -26.96
CA LEU A 103 41.35 -14.60 -27.93
C LEU A 103 41.94 -14.82 -29.33
N PRO A 104 41.61 -15.94 -30.02
CA PRO A 104 42.09 -16.20 -31.37
C PRO A 104 41.66 -15.10 -32.36
N PRO A 105 42.46 -14.79 -33.41
CA PRO A 105 42.07 -13.82 -34.44
C PRO A 105 40.74 -14.16 -35.15
N SER A 106 40.40 -15.45 -35.26
CA SER A 106 39.12 -15.92 -35.80
C SER A 106 37.94 -15.65 -34.88
N VAL A 107 38.18 -15.66 -33.56
CA VAL A 107 37.19 -15.32 -32.54
C VAL A 107 36.94 -13.83 -32.62
N VAL A 108 37.97 -12.98 -32.62
CA VAL A 108 37.89 -11.51 -32.77
C VAL A 108 37.02 -11.02 -33.96
N ALA A 109 36.83 -11.84 -35.00
CA ALA A 109 36.03 -11.52 -36.18
C ALA A 109 34.52 -11.85 -36.07
N THR A 110 34.07 -12.69 -35.13
CA THR A 110 32.66 -13.06 -34.94
C THR A 110 32.14 -12.55 -33.58
N PRO A 111 31.36 -11.48 -33.47
CA PRO A 111 31.19 -10.74 -32.20
C PRO A 111 30.25 -11.37 -31.15
N LEU A 112 30.03 -12.69 -31.16
CA LEU A 112 29.05 -13.35 -30.28
C LEU A 112 29.65 -14.62 -29.67
N TRP A 113 30.41 -14.47 -28.57
CA TRP A 113 30.84 -15.61 -27.73
C TRP A 113 30.27 -15.44 -26.33
N LYS A 114 30.05 -16.54 -25.63
CA LYS A 114 29.75 -16.55 -24.18
C LYS A 114 30.77 -17.40 -23.45
N GLY A 115 31.14 -16.98 -22.25
CA GLY A 115 31.87 -17.84 -21.33
C GLY A 115 30.92 -18.81 -20.70
N ARG A 116 31.44 -19.94 -20.27
CA ARG A 116 30.72 -20.95 -19.54
C ARG A 116 31.64 -21.46 -18.46
N ILE A 117 31.19 -21.40 -17.21
CA ILE A 117 31.90 -22.06 -16.12
C ILE A 117 31.22 -23.41 -15.95
N GLU A 118 31.98 -24.49 -16.04
CA GLU A 118 31.53 -25.86 -15.80
C GLU A 118 32.20 -26.42 -14.57
N HIS A 119 31.59 -27.40 -13.90
CA HIS A 119 32.23 -28.10 -12.78
C HIS A 119 32.03 -29.59 -12.88
N ARG A 120 33.12 -30.32 -12.62
CA ARG A 120 33.15 -31.78 -12.54
C ARG A 120 32.86 -32.23 -11.12
N ILE A 121 31.83 -33.06 -10.96
CA ILE A 121 31.44 -33.58 -9.64
C ILE A 121 32.42 -34.69 -9.24
N PRO A 122 33.03 -34.65 -8.03
CA PRO A 122 33.89 -35.72 -7.56
C PRO A 122 33.19 -37.09 -7.59
N GLY A 123 33.79 -38.07 -8.24
CA GLY A 123 33.24 -39.44 -8.36
C GLY A 123 32.17 -39.64 -9.44
N ARG A 124 31.90 -38.64 -10.29
CA ARG A 124 31.07 -38.77 -11.50
C ARG A 124 31.80 -38.19 -12.73
N ASP A 125 31.60 -38.80 -13.90
CA ASP A 125 32.17 -38.30 -15.16
C ASP A 125 31.35 -37.14 -15.77
N ASP A 126 30.18 -36.84 -15.20
CA ASP A 126 29.31 -35.76 -15.67
C ASP A 126 29.85 -34.37 -15.30
N ARG A 127 29.96 -33.49 -16.30
CA ARG A 127 30.21 -32.05 -16.13
C ARG A 127 28.89 -31.28 -16.25
N ARG A 128 28.71 -30.26 -15.42
CA ARG A 128 27.53 -29.38 -15.50
C ARG A 128 27.94 -27.92 -15.63
N THR A 129 27.23 -27.23 -16.51
CA THR A 129 27.27 -25.77 -16.63
C THR A 129 26.78 -25.13 -15.34
N LEU A 130 27.64 -24.35 -14.69
CA LEU A 130 27.35 -23.57 -13.49
C LEU A 130 26.74 -22.21 -13.82
N CYS A 131 27.30 -21.54 -14.84
CA CYS A 131 26.75 -20.32 -15.40
C CYS A 131 27.30 -20.09 -16.81
N ASP A 132 26.53 -19.39 -17.63
CA ASP A 132 27.06 -18.70 -18.80
C ASP A 132 27.48 -17.28 -18.37
N LEU A 133 28.72 -16.90 -18.64
CA LEU A 133 29.27 -15.56 -18.48
C LEU A 133 29.05 -14.80 -19.80
N ASP A 134 28.04 -13.94 -19.85
CA ASP A 134 27.89 -13.01 -20.98
C ASP A 134 28.95 -11.92 -20.85
N PHE A 135 30.00 -12.04 -21.67
CA PHE A 135 31.07 -11.05 -21.76
C PHE A 135 30.59 -9.92 -22.68
N GLY A 136 30.05 -8.86 -22.09
CA GLY A 136 29.35 -7.79 -22.79
C GLY A 136 30.10 -7.19 -23.99
N LEU A 137 29.86 -7.73 -25.18
CA LEU A 137 29.49 -6.92 -26.33
C LEU A 137 27.99 -6.67 -26.15
N SER A 138 27.64 -5.58 -25.45
CA SER A 138 26.25 -5.27 -25.17
C SER A 138 25.48 -5.08 -26.48
N ASP A 139 24.25 -5.62 -26.54
CA ASP A 139 23.32 -5.34 -27.64
C ASP A 139 23.32 -3.82 -27.93
N PRO A 140 23.35 -3.40 -29.19
CA PRO A 140 23.26 -1.97 -29.52
C PRO A 140 21.97 -1.41 -28.93
N MET A 141 22.14 -0.52 -27.95
CA MET A 141 21.05 0.20 -27.32
C MET A 141 20.78 1.45 -28.13
N LEU A 142 19.91 1.30 -29.13
CA LEU A 142 19.36 2.45 -29.86
C LEU A 142 18.27 3.10 -29.03
N ALA A 143 18.31 4.42 -28.95
CA ALA A 143 17.26 5.25 -28.39
C ALA A 143 16.95 6.39 -29.35
N LEU A 144 15.82 7.06 -29.17
CA LEU A 144 15.63 8.38 -29.74
C LEU A 144 16.61 9.34 -29.04
N ALA A 145 17.23 10.24 -29.80
CA ALA A 145 18.02 11.32 -29.23
C ALA A 145 17.12 12.21 -28.37
N GLU A 146 17.66 12.86 -27.34
CA GLU A 146 16.86 13.61 -26.35
C GLU A 146 15.94 14.67 -26.98
N ASP A 147 16.38 15.31 -28.06
CA ASP A 147 15.59 16.27 -28.85
C ASP A 147 14.42 15.65 -29.64
N THR A 148 14.36 14.32 -29.70
CA THR A 148 13.34 13.51 -30.36
C THR A 148 12.50 12.70 -29.36
N VAL A 149 12.87 12.69 -28.07
CA VAL A 149 12.14 12.01 -26.98
C VAL A 149 10.93 12.84 -26.50
N GLU A 150 11.00 14.17 -26.62
CA GLU A 150 9.83 15.02 -26.46
C GLU A 150 8.87 14.89 -27.66
N PRO A 151 7.58 15.23 -27.50
CA PRO A 151 6.64 15.05 -28.58
C PRO A 151 7.06 15.91 -29.77
N VAL A 152 7.29 15.30 -30.94
CA VAL A 152 7.78 16.04 -32.09
C VAL A 152 6.70 17.04 -32.52
N LEU A 153 6.99 18.32 -32.28
CA LEU A 153 6.10 19.44 -32.55
C LEU A 153 6.13 19.77 -34.04
N LEU A 154 5.05 19.43 -34.73
CA LEU A 154 4.88 19.76 -36.14
C LEU A 154 4.37 21.20 -36.28
N SER A 155 5.04 21.99 -37.11
CA SER A 155 4.45 23.24 -37.62
C SER A 155 3.32 22.93 -38.62
N GLN A 156 2.40 23.87 -38.82
CA GLN A 156 1.18 23.62 -39.64
C GLN A 156 1.46 23.17 -41.07
N GLU A 157 2.65 23.47 -41.60
CA GLU A 157 3.11 23.19 -42.96
C GLU A 157 4.10 22.01 -43.04
N GLN A 158 4.45 21.40 -41.89
CA GLN A 158 5.49 20.40 -41.83
C GLN A 158 5.01 19.04 -42.34
N ALA A 159 5.39 18.70 -43.58
CA ALA A 159 5.13 17.40 -44.18
C ALA A 159 6.19 16.34 -43.82
N THR A 160 7.28 16.74 -43.15
CA THR A 160 8.42 15.87 -42.86
C THR A 160 8.87 15.99 -41.41
N VAL A 161 8.91 14.87 -40.70
CA VAL A 161 9.29 14.77 -39.29
C VAL A 161 10.73 14.24 -39.19
N PRO A 162 11.69 15.04 -38.71
CA PRO A 162 13.04 14.54 -38.48
C PRO A 162 13.03 13.60 -37.27
N ILE A 163 13.67 12.44 -37.40
CA ILE A 163 13.84 11.46 -36.33
C ILE A 163 15.34 11.31 -36.11
N ARG A 164 15.83 11.57 -34.89
CA ARG A 164 17.21 11.28 -34.53
C ARG A 164 17.30 10.04 -33.64
N LEU A 165 18.11 9.08 -34.06
CA LEU A 165 18.43 7.87 -33.29
C LEU A 165 19.85 7.99 -32.77
N GLN A 166 20.06 7.66 -31.51
CA GLN A 166 21.37 7.67 -30.85
C GLN A 166 21.72 6.27 -30.35
N LEU A 167 22.95 5.84 -30.60
CA LEU A 167 23.49 4.62 -30.00
C LEU A 167 24.01 4.92 -28.58
N ARG A 168 23.25 4.53 -27.55
CA ARG A 168 23.58 4.83 -26.14
C ARG A 168 24.65 3.89 -25.54
N ALA A 169 24.66 2.62 -25.95
CA ALA A 169 25.60 1.61 -25.46
C ALA A 169 25.70 0.42 -26.44
N GLY A 170 26.78 -0.37 -26.35
CA GLY A 170 27.09 -1.46 -27.31
C GLY A 170 28.26 -1.12 -28.23
N ALA A 171 29.27 -1.99 -28.27
CA ALA A 171 30.38 -1.85 -29.21
C ALA A 171 30.05 -2.54 -30.54
N LEU A 172 30.21 -1.81 -31.65
CA LEU A 172 30.57 -2.30 -33.00
C LEU A 172 29.87 -3.58 -33.46
N ALA A 173 28.54 -3.62 -33.46
CA ALA A 173 27.83 -4.51 -34.38
C ALA A 173 27.94 -3.92 -35.79
N PRO A 174 28.34 -4.68 -36.83
CA PRO A 174 28.26 -4.22 -38.21
C PRO A 174 26.78 -4.03 -38.57
N ILE A 175 26.31 -2.78 -38.51
CA ILE A 175 24.99 -2.40 -38.97
C ILE A 175 25.07 -2.25 -40.49
N GLU A 176 24.78 -3.32 -41.22
CA GLU A 176 24.69 -3.25 -42.69
C GLU A 176 23.35 -2.66 -43.16
N HIS A 177 22.28 -2.80 -42.38
CA HIS A 177 20.96 -2.27 -42.69
C HIS A 177 20.17 -1.97 -41.42
N ILE A 178 19.58 -0.79 -41.35
CA ILE A 178 18.45 -0.47 -40.45
C ILE A 178 17.22 -0.41 -41.35
N ASP A 179 16.24 -1.27 -41.10
CA ASP A 179 14.89 -1.09 -41.64
C ASP A 179 14.03 -0.49 -40.54
N VAL A 180 13.37 0.63 -40.84
CA VAL A 180 12.39 1.24 -39.94
C VAL A 180 11.00 0.90 -40.48
N ASP A 181 10.35 -0.05 -39.83
CA ASP A 181 8.94 -0.36 -40.08
C ASP A 181 8.06 0.43 -39.09
N MET A 182 6.85 0.78 -39.49
CA MET A 182 5.91 1.48 -38.61
C MET A 182 4.68 0.62 -38.38
N GLU A 183 4.47 0.25 -37.12
CA GLU A 183 3.25 -0.43 -36.73
C GLU A 183 2.13 0.61 -36.58
N ALA A 184 1.06 0.41 -37.36
CA ALA A 184 -0.11 1.27 -37.34
C ALA A 184 -0.99 1.00 -36.11
N ILE A 185 -1.57 2.05 -35.56
CA ILE A 185 -2.77 1.93 -34.73
C ILE A 185 -3.89 1.40 -35.64
N SER A 186 -4.69 0.46 -35.15
CA SER A 186 -5.84 -0.12 -35.86
C SER A 186 -6.61 0.94 -36.68
N GLY A 187 -6.66 0.77 -38.01
CA GLY A 187 -7.37 1.66 -38.92
C GLY A 187 -6.58 2.86 -39.49
N TRP A 188 -5.25 2.93 -39.30
CA TRP A 188 -4.37 3.92 -39.93
C TRP A 188 -3.41 3.28 -40.94
N ASP A 189 -3.26 3.88 -42.12
CA ASP A 189 -2.22 3.43 -43.06
C ASP A 189 -0.87 4.01 -42.65
N ALA A 190 0.19 3.20 -42.59
CA ALA A 190 1.51 3.67 -42.24
C ALA A 190 2.05 4.70 -43.26
N PRO A 191 2.52 5.89 -42.83
CA PRO A 191 3.25 6.79 -43.72
C PRO A 191 4.50 6.13 -44.32
N PRO A 192 4.84 6.37 -45.59
CA PRO A 192 6.09 5.87 -46.14
C PRO A 192 7.29 6.61 -45.52
N LEU A 193 8.31 5.87 -45.10
CA LEU A 193 9.63 6.40 -44.79
C LEU A 193 10.32 6.78 -46.11
N VAL A 194 10.88 7.98 -46.22
CA VAL A 194 11.39 8.48 -47.53
C VAL A 194 12.91 8.54 -47.61
N GLN A 195 13.65 8.56 -46.49
CA GLN A 195 15.12 8.58 -46.56
C GLN A 195 15.78 8.11 -45.26
N LEU A 196 16.60 7.07 -45.38
CA LEU A 196 17.69 6.77 -44.45
C LEU A 196 18.99 7.24 -45.13
N PRO A 197 19.82 8.07 -44.50
CA PRO A 197 21.17 8.31 -45.01
C PRO A 197 21.95 6.98 -45.06
N PRO A 198 23.00 6.88 -45.90
CA PRO A 198 23.86 5.70 -45.90
C PRO A 198 24.42 5.50 -44.49
N ILE A 199 24.04 4.37 -43.89
CA ILE A 199 24.46 4.00 -42.55
C ILE A 199 25.98 3.78 -42.61
N PRO A 200 26.79 4.46 -41.79
CA PRO A 200 28.21 4.17 -41.70
C PRO A 200 28.38 2.69 -41.36
N SER A 201 29.32 2.02 -41.99
CA SER A 201 29.57 0.59 -41.76
C SER A 201 29.98 0.24 -40.32
N ARG A 202 30.20 1.26 -39.46
CA ARG A 202 30.60 1.18 -38.06
C ARG A 202 30.06 2.37 -37.27
N LEU A 203 29.65 2.14 -36.02
CA LEU A 203 29.23 3.18 -35.08
C LEU A 203 29.93 3.08 -33.74
N ALA A 204 30.17 4.23 -33.14
CA ALA A 204 30.55 4.41 -31.75
C ALA A 204 29.35 4.81 -30.89
N ALA A 205 29.42 4.53 -29.59
CA ALA A 205 28.44 5.07 -28.64
C ALA A 205 28.50 6.61 -28.67
N GLY A 206 27.33 7.25 -28.78
CA GLY A 206 27.18 8.69 -28.98
C GLY A 206 27.01 9.13 -30.43
N ASP A 207 27.17 8.23 -31.41
CA ASP A 207 26.86 8.55 -32.81
C ASP A 207 25.35 8.70 -33.02
N ASP A 208 24.99 9.74 -33.79
CA ASP A 208 23.61 10.07 -34.12
C ASP A 208 23.29 9.77 -35.59
N PHE A 209 22.05 9.33 -35.81
CA PHE A 209 21.47 9.11 -37.13
C PHE A 209 20.25 9.94 -37.33
N GLN A 210 20.14 10.58 -38.48
CA GLN A 210 18.96 11.34 -38.85
C GLN A 210 18.16 10.61 -39.91
N ALA A 211 16.90 10.30 -39.62
CA ALA A 211 15.90 9.82 -40.58
C ALA A 211 14.80 10.87 -40.76
N SER A 212 14.00 10.71 -41.81
CA SER A 212 12.87 11.60 -42.08
C SER A 212 11.60 10.83 -42.42
N LEU A 213 10.55 11.09 -41.66
CA LEU A 213 9.21 10.53 -41.85
C LEU A 213 8.34 11.51 -42.65
N VAL A 214 7.73 11.07 -43.75
CA VAL A 214 6.88 11.93 -44.58
C VAL A 214 5.40 11.67 -44.32
N LEU A 215 4.70 12.68 -43.82
CA LEU A 215 3.28 12.61 -43.51
C LEU A 215 2.45 12.96 -44.76
N LYS A 216 1.47 12.10 -45.10
CA LYS A 216 0.47 12.41 -46.14
C LYS A 216 -0.54 13.42 -45.59
N GLY A 217 -1.24 14.13 -46.49
CA GLY A 217 -2.30 15.07 -46.10
C GLY A 217 -3.41 14.44 -45.23
N SER A 218 -3.74 13.17 -45.46
CA SER A 218 -4.66 12.39 -44.62
C SER A 218 -4.15 12.17 -43.19
N HIS A 219 -2.83 11.97 -43.03
CA HIS A 219 -2.18 11.81 -41.73
C HIS A 219 -2.19 13.12 -40.96
N ILE A 220 -1.81 14.22 -41.64
CA ILE A 220 -1.88 15.58 -41.09
C ILE A 220 -3.31 15.91 -40.64
N GLY A 221 -4.32 15.60 -41.46
CA GLY A 221 -5.73 15.81 -41.14
C GLY A 221 -6.19 15.07 -39.88
N ARG A 222 -5.84 13.78 -39.72
CA ARG A 222 -6.18 13.01 -38.52
C ARG A 222 -5.41 13.48 -37.28
N LEU A 223 -4.11 13.76 -37.41
CA LEU A 223 -3.29 14.24 -36.30
C LEU A 223 -3.79 15.59 -35.77
N ARG A 224 -4.39 16.44 -36.62
CA ARG A 224 -5.07 17.69 -36.21
C ARG A 224 -6.34 17.46 -35.37
N LEU A 225 -6.98 16.31 -35.50
CA LEU A 225 -8.19 15.95 -34.75
C LEU A 225 -7.86 15.30 -33.40
N MET A 226 -6.58 15.01 -33.12
CA MET A 226 -6.13 14.30 -31.92
C MET A 226 -5.31 15.25 -31.03
N PRO A 227 -5.93 15.97 -30.08
CA PRO A 227 -5.25 16.98 -29.25
C PRO A 227 -4.14 16.41 -28.35
N GLY A 228 -4.19 15.12 -27.99
CA GLY A 228 -3.11 14.43 -27.26
C GLY A 228 -1.93 13.98 -28.14
N GLY A 229 -1.96 14.30 -29.44
CA GLY A 229 -1.00 13.78 -30.42
C GLY A 229 -1.29 12.34 -30.82
N MET A 230 -0.35 11.75 -31.54
CA MET A 230 -0.43 10.40 -32.06
C MET A 230 0.86 9.65 -31.78
N ARG A 231 0.74 8.48 -31.13
CA ARG A 231 1.86 7.60 -30.87
C ARG A 231 2.06 6.66 -32.06
N VAL A 232 3.30 6.56 -32.52
CA VAL A 232 3.71 5.66 -33.61
C VAL A 232 4.87 4.81 -33.10
N MET A 233 4.89 3.53 -33.46
CA MET A 233 5.98 2.62 -33.08
C MET A 233 6.94 2.48 -34.26
N LEU A 234 8.19 2.90 -34.05
CA LEU A 234 9.30 2.66 -34.97
C LEU A 234 9.89 1.28 -34.66
N ALA A 235 9.87 0.36 -35.61
CA ALA A 235 10.50 -0.95 -35.50
C ALA A 235 11.80 -0.97 -36.30
N ILE A 236 12.94 -0.93 -35.60
CA ILE A 236 14.29 -0.91 -36.17
C ILE A 236 14.85 -2.33 -36.23
N ARG A 237 14.98 -2.89 -37.43
CA ARG A 237 15.63 -4.20 -37.62
C ARG A 237 17.14 -4.03 -37.73
N LEU A 238 17.88 -4.86 -37.01
CA LEU A 238 19.33 -4.93 -37.09
C LEU A 238 19.76 -6.28 -37.66
N ARG A 239 20.82 -6.29 -38.46
CA ARG A 239 21.38 -7.54 -39.01
C ARG A 239 21.86 -8.43 -37.84
N ASN A 240 21.53 -9.72 -37.92
CA ASN A 240 21.82 -10.73 -36.89
C ASN A 240 21.04 -10.59 -35.56
N ARG A 241 20.02 -9.73 -35.51
CA ARG A 241 19.03 -9.72 -34.42
C ARG A 241 17.71 -10.29 -34.94
N GLY A 242 17.19 -11.31 -34.26
CA GLY A 242 15.94 -11.98 -34.65
C GLY A 242 14.69 -11.10 -34.51
N GLU A 243 14.72 -10.12 -33.59
CA GLU A 243 13.59 -9.22 -33.30
C GLU A 243 13.97 -7.74 -33.50
N PRO A 244 13.07 -6.90 -34.05
CA PRO A 244 13.30 -5.47 -34.19
C PRO A 244 13.34 -4.75 -32.83
N ILE A 245 14.14 -3.69 -32.74
CA ILE A 245 14.09 -2.73 -31.63
C ILE A 245 12.89 -1.82 -31.84
N ARG A 246 11.95 -1.80 -30.90
CA ARG A 246 10.75 -0.96 -30.98
C ARG A 246 10.93 0.33 -30.17
N LEU A 247 10.80 1.48 -30.83
CA LEU A 247 10.92 2.81 -30.22
C LEU A 247 9.61 3.60 -30.41
N PRO A 248 8.97 4.07 -29.33
CA PRO A 248 7.76 4.89 -29.44
C PRO A 248 8.10 6.34 -29.83
N LEU A 249 7.38 6.88 -30.80
CA LEU A 249 7.45 8.28 -31.24
C LEU A 249 6.08 8.94 -31.04
N LEU A 250 6.01 10.02 -30.26
CA LEU A 250 4.78 10.82 -30.11
C LEU A 250 4.86 12.05 -31.02
N MET A 251 3.94 12.16 -31.99
CA MET A 251 3.84 13.31 -32.89
C MET A 251 2.64 14.18 -32.53
N ARG A 252 2.81 15.50 -32.46
CA ARG A 252 1.70 16.44 -32.23
C ARG A 252 1.89 17.74 -33.01
N PHE A 253 0.81 18.38 -33.45
CA PHE A 253 0.91 19.75 -33.96
C PHE A 253 1.20 20.72 -32.81
N LYS A 254 1.99 21.76 -33.06
CA LYS A 254 2.11 22.89 -32.13
C LYS A 254 0.82 23.71 -32.18
N THR A 255 -0.19 23.29 -31.42
CA THR A 255 -1.40 24.07 -31.16
C THR A 255 -1.22 24.84 -29.84
N PRO A 256 -1.61 26.11 -29.73
CA PRO A 256 -1.57 26.83 -28.46
C PRO A 256 -2.36 26.09 -27.39
N ALA A 257 -1.88 26.12 -26.15
CA ALA A 257 -2.64 25.62 -24.99
C ALA A 257 -4.03 26.27 -24.94
N LYS A 258 -5.03 25.51 -24.50
CA LYS A 258 -6.41 26.00 -24.32
C LYS A 258 -6.83 25.78 -22.87
N PRO A 259 -6.24 26.52 -21.91
CA PRO A 259 -6.65 26.43 -20.52
C PRO A 259 -8.05 27.00 -20.36
N GLU A 260 -8.96 26.20 -19.82
CA GLU A 260 -10.21 26.64 -19.24
C GLU A 260 -10.13 26.44 -17.73
N PHE A 261 -10.84 27.28 -16.98
CA PHE A 261 -11.08 26.99 -15.58
C PHE A 261 -12.55 27.13 -15.22
N SER A 262 -12.96 26.29 -14.28
CA SER A 262 -14.25 26.34 -13.64
C SER A 262 -14.07 26.53 -12.14
N ILE A 263 -14.94 27.34 -11.57
CA ILE A 263 -15.09 27.53 -10.12
C ILE A 263 -16.54 27.23 -9.74
N PRO A 264 -16.81 26.79 -8.51
CA PRO A 264 -18.18 26.68 -8.04
C PRO A 264 -18.85 28.06 -8.05
N ASN A 265 -20.15 28.09 -8.35
CA ASN A 265 -20.92 29.34 -8.33
C ASN A 265 -21.06 29.90 -6.89
N ARG A 266 -20.95 29.04 -5.89
CA ARG A 266 -21.05 29.38 -4.48
C ARG A 266 -20.13 28.50 -3.65
N ILE A 267 -19.49 29.10 -2.65
CA ILE A 267 -18.86 28.39 -1.53
C ILE A 267 -19.46 28.90 -0.22
N THR A 268 -19.42 28.08 0.82
CA THR A 268 -19.84 28.44 2.16
C THR A 268 -18.63 28.33 3.08
N GLY A 269 -18.48 29.27 4.01
CA GLY A 269 -17.41 29.22 4.99
C GLY A 269 -17.84 29.79 6.33
N LEU A 270 -17.13 29.38 7.38
CA LEU A 270 -17.39 29.83 8.73
C LEU A 270 -16.61 31.10 9.03
N ASN A 271 -17.27 32.05 9.70
CA ASN A 271 -16.66 33.31 10.11
C ASN A 271 -15.38 33.09 10.93
N GLY A 272 -14.33 33.85 10.63
CA GLY A 272 -13.05 33.76 11.33
C GLY A 272 -12.19 32.55 10.96
N ARG A 273 -12.62 31.73 9.99
CA ARG A 273 -11.89 30.57 9.47
C ARG A 273 -11.45 30.79 8.03
N THR A 274 -10.65 29.86 7.52
CA THR A 274 -10.31 29.80 6.10
C THR A 274 -11.37 28.98 5.38
N ALA A 275 -11.85 29.44 4.23
CA ALA A 275 -12.70 28.66 3.34
C ALA A 275 -11.90 28.15 2.15
N ARG A 276 -12.14 26.92 1.71
CA ARG A 276 -11.50 26.34 0.52
C ARG A 276 -12.30 26.66 -0.74
N LEU A 277 -11.68 27.35 -1.68
CA LEU A 277 -12.22 27.56 -3.03
C LEU A 277 -11.58 26.57 -4.01
N PRO A 278 -12.29 25.51 -4.44
CA PRO A 278 -11.79 24.62 -5.47
C PRO A 278 -11.86 25.30 -6.85
N ILE A 279 -10.79 25.14 -7.62
CA ILE A 279 -10.63 25.69 -8.97
C ILE A 279 -10.17 24.54 -9.86
N THR A 280 -11.03 24.12 -10.78
CA THR A 280 -10.70 23.06 -11.74
C THR A 280 -10.15 23.69 -13.00
N LEU A 281 -8.94 23.31 -13.37
CA LEU A 281 -8.21 23.73 -14.55
C LEU A 281 -8.23 22.58 -15.56
N THR A 282 -8.58 22.86 -16.80
CA THR A 282 -8.59 21.87 -17.88
C THR A 282 -7.85 22.44 -19.07
N ASN A 283 -6.85 21.73 -19.58
CA ASN A 283 -6.24 22.10 -20.85
C ASN A 283 -6.95 21.31 -21.96
N HIS A 284 -7.89 21.93 -22.67
CA HIS A 284 -8.70 21.24 -23.69
C HIS A 284 -7.90 20.83 -24.95
N GLY A 285 -6.62 21.18 -25.02
CA GLY A 285 -5.70 20.75 -26.07
C GLY A 285 -4.62 21.78 -26.33
N GLY A 286 -3.54 21.40 -27.02
CA GLY A 286 -2.45 22.31 -27.35
C GLY A 286 -1.09 21.81 -26.90
N THR A 287 -0.22 22.75 -26.51
CA THR A 287 0.96 22.50 -25.69
C THR A 287 0.54 22.41 -24.23
N ALA A 288 1.44 21.88 -23.40
CA ALA A 288 1.29 22.01 -21.96
C ALA A 288 1.35 23.51 -21.58
N CYS A 289 0.71 23.88 -20.47
CA CYS A 289 0.79 25.24 -19.93
C CYS A 289 1.02 25.23 -18.43
N THR A 290 1.79 26.19 -17.93
CA THR A 290 2.07 26.30 -16.50
C THR A 290 1.27 27.44 -15.88
N LEU A 291 0.52 27.15 -14.82
CA LEU A 291 -0.17 28.15 -14.02
C LEU A 291 0.88 28.92 -13.21
N HIS A 292 0.97 30.23 -13.42
CA HIS A 292 1.96 31.09 -12.78
C HIS A 292 1.40 31.85 -11.58
N THR A 293 0.18 32.37 -11.76
CA THR A 293 -0.51 33.16 -10.75
C THR A 293 -1.96 32.73 -10.71
N LEU A 294 -2.47 32.60 -9.50
CA LEU A 294 -3.88 32.46 -9.22
C LEU A 294 -4.17 33.50 -8.15
N GLU A 295 -4.98 34.50 -8.48
CA GLU A 295 -5.40 35.54 -7.55
C GLU A 295 -6.89 35.39 -7.24
N ALA A 296 -7.26 35.55 -5.98
CA ALA A 296 -8.65 35.71 -5.58
C ALA A 296 -8.81 36.95 -4.71
N ARG A 297 -9.92 37.67 -4.89
CA ARG A 297 -10.17 38.94 -4.20
C ARG A 297 -11.59 38.93 -3.65
N LEU A 298 -11.72 38.88 -2.33
CA LEU A 298 -13.00 38.91 -1.65
C LEU A 298 -13.47 40.37 -1.47
N ASN A 299 -14.52 40.75 -2.19
CA ASN A 299 -15.10 42.10 -2.11
C ASN A 299 -16.11 42.18 -0.95
N ALA A 300 -15.85 43.04 0.05
CA ALA A 300 -16.67 43.27 1.23
C ALA A 300 -17.31 44.68 1.26
N GLY A 301 -17.77 45.18 0.11
CA GLY A 301 -18.35 46.52 -0.01
C GLY A 301 -17.27 47.61 -0.13
N SER A 302 -17.35 48.68 0.68
CA SER A 302 -16.33 49.74 0.74
C SER A 302 -15.02 49.28 1.38
N GLU A 303 -15.06 48.19 2.14
CA GLU A 303 -13.88 47.54 2.70
C GLU A 303 -13.41 46.46 1.71
N ARG A 304 -12.22 46.65 1.13
CA ARG A 304 -11.55 45.61 0.35
C ARG A 304 -10.80 44.70 1.30
N ILE A 305 -11.27 43.46 1.44
CA ILE A 305 -10.50 42.39 2.10
C ILE A 305 -9.75 41.68 0.99
N ALA A 306 -8.63 42.27 0.60
CA ALA A 306 -7.73 41.65 -0.35
C ALA A 306 -7.02 40.49 0.37
N GLY A 307 -7.54 39.28 0.20
CA GLY A 307 -6.74 38.07 0.40
C GLY A 307 -6.04 37.74 -0.90
N THR A 308 -5.00 38.48 -1.28
CA THR A 308 -4.16 38.06 -2.41
C THR A 308 -3.39 36.84 -1.95
N LEU A 309 -3.84 35.65 -2.34
CA LEU A 309 -2.91 34.54 -2.42
C LEU A 309 -2.23 34.68 -3.77
N GLU A 310 -0.92 34.94 -3.78
CA GLU A 310 -0.12 34.61 -4.95
C GLU A 310 0.17 33.11 -4.83
N PHE A 311 -0.49 32.30 -5.65
CA PHE A 311 -0.08 30.91 -5.78
C PHE A 311 1.24 30.86 -6.57
N THR A 312 2.38 30.86 -5.87
CA THR A 312 3.67 30.41 -6.41
C THR A 312 3.78 28.91 -6.16
N GLY A 313 3.03 28.11 -6.93
CA GLY A 313 2.91 26.68 -6.66
C GLY A 313 3.33 25.80 -7.83
N ALA A 314 4.61 25.41 -7.81
CA ALA A 314 5.24 24.27 -8.48
C ALA A 314 4.89 24.06 -9.96
N ASP A 315 5.83 24.47 -10.80
CA ASP A 315 6.28 24.11 -12.17
C ASP A 315 5.70 22.90 -12.95
N ALA A 316 4.71 22.19 -12.45
CA ALA A 316 4.10 21.06 -13.13
C ALA A 316 3.16 21.58 -14.23
N ALA A 317 3.59 21.45 -15.48
CA ALA A 317 2.79 21.79 -16.64
C ALA A 317 1.44 21.02 -16.62
N LEU A 318 0.38 21.68 -17.09
CA LEU A 318 -0.94 21.09 -17.32
C LEU A 318 -0.97 20.54 -18.75
N GLU A 319 -0.88 19.23 -18.90
CA GLU A 319 -0.78 18.58 -20.21
C GLU A 319 -2.10 18.67 -21.01
N PRO A 320 -2.06 18.57 -22.34
CA PRO A 320 -3.27 18.53 -23.17
C PRO A 320 -4.19 17.38 -22.77
N GLY A 321 -5.46 17.71 -22.50
CA GLY A 321 -6.48 16.78 -22.00
C GLY A 321 -6.43 16.54 -20.49
N GLU A 322 -5.46 17.11 -19.77
CA GLU A 322 -5.37 17.00 -18.31
C GLU A 322 -6.40 17.93 -17.64
N GLU A 323 -7.04 17.40 -16.61
CA GLU A 323 -7.87 18.14 -15.66
C GLU A 323 -7.21 18.12 -14.29
N ARG A 324 -7.09 19.29 -13.66
CA ARG A 324 -6.43 19.46 -12.36
C ARG A 324 -7.22 20.41 -11.48
N THR A 325 -7.63 19.95 -10.30
CA THR A 325 -8.26 20.81 -9.29
C THR A 325 -7.21 21.34 -8.30
N VAL A 326 -7.10 22.65 -8.22
CA VAL A 326 -6.33 23.39 -7.21
C VAL A 326 -7.29 23.93 -6.15
N VAL A 327 -6.90 23.89 -4.88
CA VAL A 327 -7.71 24.42 -3.78
C VAL A 327 -7.06 25.69 -3.25
N LEU A 328 -7.79 26.79 -3.33
CA LEU A 328 -7.34 28.09 -2.85
C LEU A 328 -7.89 28.37 -1.45
N PRO A 329 -7.03 28.55 -0.42
CA PRO A 329 -7.46 28.98 0.90
C PRO A 329 -7.86 30.46 0.89
N LEU A 330 -9.08 30.77 1.30
CA LEU A 330 -9.61 32.13 1.41
C LEU A 330 -9.81 32.47 2.89
N SER A 331 -9.03 33.41 3.42
CA SER A 331 -9.20 33.86 4.81
C SER A 331 -10.49 34.67 4.96
N LEU A 332 -11.43 34.19 5.78
CA LEU A 332 -12.69 34.89 6.07
C LEU A 332 -12.55 35.81 7.30
N ARG A 333 -11.54 36.69 7.24
CA ARG A 333 -11.22 37.70 8.25
C ARG A 333 -11.03 39.06 7.60
N LEU A 334 -11.30 40.12 8.35
CA LEU A 334 -10.93 41.49 7.98
C LEU A 334 -9.39 41.63 8.01
N GLY A 335 -8.85 42.57 7.23
CA GLY A 335 -7.39 42.80 7.16
C GLY A 335 -6.74 43.19 8.51
N ASN A 336 -7.52 43.67 9.46
CA ASN A 336 -7.09 43.94 10.85
C ASN A 336 -7.19 42.70 11.77
N GLY A 337 -7.49 41.53 11.22
CA GLY A 337 -7.73 40.28 11.97
C GLY A 337 -9.15 40.12 12.53
N GLY A 338 -10.03 41.12 12.35
CA GLY A 338 -11.42 41.09 12.81
C GLY A 338 -12.29 40.07 12.08
N MET A 339 -13.44 39.75 12.64
CA MET A 339 -14.40 38.80 12.06
C MET A 339 -15.23 39.45 10.94
N LEU A 340 -15.54 38.70 9.89
CA LEU A 340 -16.46 39.11 8.85
C LEU A 340 -17.91 39.08 9.36
N ALA A 341 -18.75 40.02 8.91
CA ALA A 341 -20.18 39.92 9.20
C ALA A 341 -20.77 38.69 8.47
N PRO A 342 -21.65 37.88 9.09
CA PRO A 342 -22.29 36.76 8.41
C PRO A 342 -23.25 37.25 7.31
N ARG A 343 -22.86 37.07 6.04
CA ARG A 343 -23.62 37.41 4.82
C ARG A 343 -22.92 36.81 3.60
N THR A 344 -23.53 37.00 2.42
CA THR A 344 -22.89 36.65 1.14
C THR A 344 -21.97 37.76 0.66
N TYR A 345 -20.75 37.39 0.31
CA TYR A 345 -19.72 38.22 -0.33
C TYR A 345 -19.50 37.73 -1.76
N PHE A 346 -18.82 38.53 -2.59
CA PHE A 346 -18.43 38.12 -3.93
C PHE A 346 -16.90 38.08 -4.02
N CYS A 347 -16.37 36.93 -4.39
CA CYS A 347 -14.95 36.76 -4.63
C CYS A 347 -14.70 36.74 -6.13
N GLU A 348 -13.81 37.61 -6.61
CA GLU A 348 -13.33 37.62 -7.99
C GLU A 348 -12.06 36.77 -8.07
N VAL A 349 -12.02 35.87 -9.05
CA VAL A 349 -10.91 34.94 -9.28
C VAL A 349 -10.32 35.22 -10.65
N GLU A 350 -9.01 35.39 -10.70
CA GLU A 350 -8.22 35.70 -11.89
C GLU A 350 -7.03 34.73 -11.97
N LEU A 351 -6.77 34.19 -13.17
CA LEU A 351 -5.65 33.28 -13.44
C LEU A 351 -4.68 33.92 -14.42
N GLY A 352 -3.38 33.77 -14.16
CA GLY A 352 -2.30 34.09 -15.10
C GLY A 352 -1.44 32.87 -15.38
N PHE A 353 -1.17 32.61 -16.67
CA PHE A 353 -0.32 31.53 -17.15
C PHE A 353 1.03 32.07 -17.65
N LEU A 354 2.11 31.29 -17.51
CA LEU A 354 3.48 31.67 -17.90
C LEU A 354 3.68 31.73 -19.43
N ASP A 355 3.09 30.79 -20.16
CA ASP A 355 3.31 30.66 -21.62
C ASP A 355 2.35 31.59 -22.39
N GLU A 356 2.90 32.66 -22.98
CA GLU A 356 2.30 33.59 -23.95
C GLU A 356 0.84 34.04 -23.75
N GLY A 357 0.63 35.11 -22.96
CA GLY A 357 -0.43 36.10 -23.21
C GLY A 357 -1.89 35.69 -22.94
N PHE A 358 -2.15 34.54 -22.33
CA PHE A 358 -3.51 34.13 -21.97
C PHE A 358 -4.06 34.98 -20.81
N SER A 359 -4.98 35.89 -21.10
CA SER A 359 -5.88 36.44 -20.08
C SER A 359 -7.13 35.57 -20.02
N VAL A 360 -7.29 34.78 -18.96
CA VAL A 360 -8.53 34.01 -18.77
C VAL A 360 -9.56 34.92 -18.09
N PRO A 361 -10.83 34.95 -18.54
CA PRO A 361 -11.82 35.86 -17.99
C PRO A 361 -12.00 35.68 -16.49
N LYS A 362 -12.10 36.82 -15.79
CA LYS A 362 -12.44 36.86 -14.36
C LYS A 362 -13.73 36.10 -14.12
N ARG A 363 -13.73 35.25 -13.11
CA ARG A 363 -14.93 34.55 -12.64
C ARG A 363 -15.28 35.06 -11.26
N THR A 364 -16.57 35.12 -10.95
CA THR A 364 -17.06 35.55 -9.65
C THR A 364 -17.73 34.38 -8.95
N VAL A 365 -17.38 34.14 -7.69
CA VAL A 365 -18.01 33.15 -6.82
C VAL A 365 -18.68 33.85 -5.64
N ALA A 366 -19.89 33.42 -5.29
CA ALA A 366 -20.56 33.86 -4.08
C ALA A 366 -19.95 33.14 -2.86
N VAL A 367 -19.45 33.89 -1.88
CA VAL A 367 -18.90 33.36 -0.63
C VAL A 367 -19.89 33.64 0.49
N GLU A 368 -20.63 32.62 0.91
CA GLU A 368 -21.55 32.72 2.04
C GLU A 368 -20.79 32.54 3.34
N VAL A 369 -20.62 33.62 4.11
CA VAL A 369 -20.01 33.57 5.44
C VAL A 369 -21.11 33.35 6.47
N ARG A 370 -21.00 32.24 7.22
CA ARG A 370 -21.94 31.87 8.29
C ARG A 370 -21.34 32.12 9.67
N PRO A 371 -22.19 32.39 10.69
CA PRO A 371 -21.70 32.42 12.07
C PRO A 371 -21.17 31.03 12.46
N VAL A 372 -20.17 30.99 13.34
CA VAL A 372 -19.71 29.72 13.92
C VAL A 372 -20.78 29.24 14.88
N GLN A 373 -21.50 28.19 14.50
CA GLN A 373 -22.48 27.51 15.34
C GLN A 373 -22.13 26.02 15.40
N PRO A 374 -22.35 25.33 16.53
CA PRO A 374 -22.21 23.88 16.59
C PRO A 374 -23.12 23.20 15.57
N PHE A 375 -22.64 22.14 14.94
CA PHE A 375 -23.45 21.33 14.03
C PHE A 375 -24.62 20.68 14.77
N ASN A 376 -25.84 20.93 14.31
CA ASN A 376 -27.07 20.38 14.87
C ASN A 376 -27.37 19.00 14.27
N GLY A 377 -26.60 17.99 14.69
CA GLY A 377 -26.71 16.64 14.17
C GLY A 377 -25.60 15.73 14.65
N TYR A 378 -25.48 14.60 13.97
CA TYR A 378 -24.44 13.61 14.21
C TYR A 378 -23.46 13.52 13.04
N ILE A 379 -22.18 13.36 13.35
CA ILE A 379 -21.11 13.07 12.39
C ILE A 379 -20.51 11.72 12.76
N ALA A 380 -20.33 10.83 11.79
CA ALA A 380 -19.57 9.60 11.96
C ALA A 380 -18.34 9.62 11.04
N ILE A 381 -17.21 9.16 11.57
CA ILE A 381 -15.94 9.11 10.85
C ILE A 381 -15.40 7.69 10.92
N ASP A 382 -15.40 7.00 9.79
CA ASP A 382 -14.61 5.76 9.62
C ASP A 382 -13.18 6.14 9.29
N PHE A 383 -12.34 6.26 10.33
CA PHE A 383 -10.91 6.48 10.20
C PHE A 383 -10.20 5.19 9.76
N GLY A 384 -10.39 4.82 8.49
CA GLY A 384 -9.86 3.60 7.91
C GLY A 384 -8.37 3.69 7.59
N THR A 385 -7.71 2.53 7.42
CA THR A 385 -6.27 2.45 7.16
C THR A 385 -5.83 3.14 5.87
N SER A 386 -6.52 2.87 4.76
CA SER A 386 -6.15 3.39 3.43
C SER A 386 -7.01 4.56 2.99
N ALA A 387 -8.22 4.66 3.53
CA ALA A 387 -9.21 5.66 3.17
C ALA A 387 -10.17 5.90 4.33
N THR A 388 -10.53 7.15 4.53
CA THR A 388 -11.47 7.65 5.52
C THR A 388 -12.80 7.95 4.84
N ALA A 389 -13.90 7.54 5.48
CA ALA A 389 -15.26 7.91 5.07
C ALA A 389 -15.90 8.79 6.15
N VAL A 390 -16.81 9.67 5.72
CA VAL A 390 -17.56 10.54 6.63
C VAL A 390 -19.03 10.44 6.28
N ALA A 391 -19.89 10.31 7.28
CA ALA A 391 -21.33 10.44 7.13
C ALA A 391 -21.87 11.46 8.12
N TYR A 392 -23.04 12.02 7.82
CA TYR A 392 -23.76 12.93 8.70
C TYR A 392 -25.27 12.66 8.72
N LEU A 393 -25.90 13.02 9.84
CA LEU A 393 -27.35 13.08 10.02
C LEU A 393 -27.69 14.43 10.64
N ARG A 394 -28.64 15.17 10.06
CA ARG A 394 -29.10 16.46 10.58
C ARG A 394 -30.39 16.29 11.37
N HIS A 395 -30.51 16.95 12.51
CA HIS A 395 -31.75 16.91 13.32
C HIS A 395 -32.84 17.83 12.77
N ASP A 396 -32.46 18.87 12.04
CA ASP A 396 -33.36 19.86 11.45
C ASP A 396 -33.87 19.47 10.06
N GLU A 397 -33.33 18.41 9.45
CA GLU A 397 -33.80 17.87 8.18
C GLU A 397 -34.50 16.52 8.41
N ALA A 398 -35.73 16.38 7.93
CA ALA A 398 -36.37 15.07 7.83
C ALA A 398 -35.68 14.28 6.70
N GLY A 399 -34.80 13.34 7.04
CA GLY A 399 -34.12 12.52 6.06
C GLY A 399 -33.15 11.51 6.66
N PRO A 400 -32.76 10.49 5.87
CA PRO A 400 -31.78 9.51 6.31
C PRO A 400 -30.38 10.13 6.44
N PRO A 401 -29.47 9.49 7.21
CA PRO A 401 -28.05 9.78 7.19
C PRO A 401 -27.49 9.74 5.76
N ARG A 402 -26.52 10.61 5.47
CA ARG A 402 -25.92 10.77 4.15
C ARG A 402 -24.41 10.68 4.24
N VAL A 403 -23.80 10.12 3.19
CA VAL A 403 -22.35 10.14 3.01
C VAL A 403 -21.93 11.55 2.62
N LEU A 404 -20.85 12.04 3.22
CA LEU A 404 -20.27 13.34 2.92
C LEU A 404 -19.09 13.15 1.95
N SER A 405 -19.26 13.58 0.70
CA SER A 405 -18.20 13.49 -0.31
C SER A 405 -17.24 14.67 -0.16
N LEU A 406 -16.05 14.40 0.39
CA LEU A 406 -15.02 15.41 0.65
C LEU A 406 -13.94 15.49 -0.45
N GLU A 407 -13.99 14.59 -1.43
CA GLU A 407 -13.12 14.59 -2.62
C GLU A 407 -13.98 14.70 -3.89
N PRO A 408 -13.49 15.32 -4.99
CA PRO A 408 -14.30 15.55 -6.18
C PRO A 408 -14.75 14.29 -6.91
N THR A 409 -13.92 13.24 -6.86
CA THR A 409 -14.09 12.02 -7.65
C THR A 409 -14.46 10.80 -6.82
N ASP A 410 -14.50 10.91 -5.49
CA ASP A 410 -14.74 9.79 -4.59
C ASP A 410 -15.36 10.27 -3.27
N ALA A 411 -16.22 9.46 -2.66
CA ALA A 411 -16.78 9.76 -1.33
C ALA A 411 -15.76 9.57 -0.20
N PHE A 412 -14.57 9.07 -0.52
CA PHE A 412 -13.53 8.71 0.43
C PHE A 412 -12.31 9.62 0.31
N VAL A 413 -11.78 10.03 1.46
CA VAL A 413 -10.51 10.75 1.56
C VAL A 413 -9.41 9.72 1.80
N PRO A 414 -8.35 9.62 0.99
CA PRO A 414 -7.21 8.77 1.34
C PRO A 414 -6.64 9.09 2.72
N THR A 415 -6.37 8.08 3.54
CA THR A 415 -5.78 8.25 4.87
C THR A 415 -4.26 8.45 4.77
N THR A 416 -3.90 9.53 4.08
CA THR A 416 -2.53 9.94 3.75
C THR A 416 -2.36 11.37 4.23
N ILE A 417 -1.22 11.68 4.84
CA ILE A 417 -0.81 13.04 5.22
C ILE A 417 0.58 13.35 4.65
N ALA A 418 0.79 14.58 4.19
CA ALA A 418 2.08 15.07 3.76
C ALA A 418 2.48 16.34 4.52
N TYR A 419 3.75 16.44 4.89
CA TYR A 419 4.37 17.59 5.52
C TYR A 419 5.39 18.17 4.55
N ALA A 420 5.22 19.44 4.18
CA ALA A 420 6.17 20.19 3.37
C ALA A 420 6.73 21.36 4.18
N TYR A 421 8.04 21.48 4.25
CA TYR A 421 8.70 22.58 4.94
C TYR A 421 9.26 23.58 3.93
N ASP A 422 8.87 24.84 4.11
CA ASP A 422 9.45 25.99 3.44
C ASP A 422 10.46 26.65 4.39
N ALA A 423 11.73 26.57 4.05
CA ALA A 423 12.83 27.09 4.86
C ALA A 423 12.89 28.62 4.85
N ASP A 424 12.47 29.26 3.76
CA ASP A 424 12.52 30.72 3.60
C ASP A 424 11.39 31.37 4.41
N ALA A 425 10.20 30.77 4.39
CA ALA A 425 9.06 31.21 5.20
C ALA A 425 9.12 30.68 6.66
N ASN A 426 9.98 29.70 6.94
CA ASN A 426 9.99 28.94 8.20
C ASN A 426 8.60 28.39 8.54
N THR A 427 7.92 27.81 7.55
CA THR A 427 6.54 27.30 7.71
C THR A 427 6.43 25.84 7.31
N LEU A 428 5.85 25.05 8.21
CA LEU A 428 5.47 23.67 7.95
C LEU A 428 4.02 23.61 7.46
N THR A 429 3.82 23.22 6.20
CA THR A 429 2.50 23.07 5.59
C THR A 429 2.09 21.61 5.56
N ARG A 430 0.80 21.34 5.79
CA ARG A 430 0.22 20.00 5.88
C ARG A 430 -0.79 19.80 4.74
N TYR A 431 -0.85 18.59 4.21
CA TYR A 431 -1.80 18.19 3.18
C TYR A 431 -2.39 16.82 3.53
N ILE A 432 -3.65 16.55 3.18
CA ILE A 432 -4.26 15.22 3.35
C ILE A 432 -4.93 14.72 2.06
N GLY A 433 -5.20 13.42 1.99
CA GLY A 433 -6.00 12.84 0.92
C GLY A 433 -5.28 12.79 -0.43
N ASN A 434 -6.01 13.04 -1.52
CA ASN A 434 -5.43 13.04 -2.86
C ASN A 434 -4.40 14.15 -3.06
N GLU A 435 -4.54 15.27 -2.33
CA GLU A 435 -3.59 16.37 -2.37
C GLU A 435 -2.22 15.98 -1.81
N ALA A 436 -2.19 15.30 -0.66
CA ALA A 436 -0.95 14.76 -0.09
C ALA A 436 -0.24 13.81 -1.07
N ARG A 437 -1.02 12.93 -1.74
CA ARG A 437 -0.50 12.00 -2.75
C ARG A 437 0.10 12.71 -3.95
N ARG A 438 -0.54 13.76 -4.48
CA ARG A 438 0.00 14.54 -5.60
C ARG A 438 1.29 15.25 -5.25
N ARG A 439 1.40 15.83 -4.05
CA ARG A 439 2.63 16.50 -3.59
C ARG A 439 3.82 15.54 -3.52
N ALA A 440 3.57 14.28 -3.18
CA ALA A 440 4.58 13.21 -3.17
C ALA A 440 5.21 12.92 -4.56
N GLU A 441 4.55 13.34 -5.64
CA GLU A 441 4.98 13.11 -7.02
C GLU A 441 5.71 14.32 -7.63
N SER A 442 5.80 15.44 -6.89
CA SER A 442 6.45 16.66 -7.37
C SER A 442 7.98 16.51 -7.49
N PRO A 443 8.62 17.03 -8.55
CA PRO A 443 10.07 17.00 -8.74
C PRO A 443 10.87 17.64 -7.60
N ASN A 444 10.28 18.61 -6.89
CA ASN A 444 10.90 19.34 -5.78
C ASN A 444 10.73 18.63 -4.41
N GLY A 445 10.37 17.34 -4.41
CA GLY A 445 9.95 16.58 -3.23
C GLY A 445 11.01 16.29 -2.14
N ALA A 446 12.22 16.87 -2.22
CA ALA A 446 13.28 16.62 -1.24
C ALA A 446 12.96 17.13 0.17
N SER A 447 12.05 18.11 0.31
CA SER A 447 11.61 18.67 1.60
C SER A 447 10.22 18.19 2.05
N ILE A 448 9.67 17.15 1.41
CA ILE A 448 8.31 16.66 1.68
C ILE A 448 8.35 15.24 2.26
N ILE A 449 7.78 15.06 3.46
CA ILE A 449 7.53 13.73 4.05
C ILE A 449 6.07 13.36 3.82
N VAL A 450 5.81 12.15 3.36
CA VAL A 450 4.46 11.62 3.11
C VAL A 450 4.27 10.34 3.90
N LEU A 451 3.18 10.29 4.66
CA LEU A 451 2.88 9.22 5.61
C LEU A 451 1.51 8.62 5.29
N ASP A 452 1.47 7.29 5.31
CA ASP A 452 0.30 6.46 5.08
C ASP A 452 0.08 5.52 6.27
N ASN A 453 -1.03 4.74 6.26
CA ASN A 453 -1.32 3.72 7.27
C ASN A 453 -1.39 4.25 8.72
N LEU A 454 -1.87 5.47 8.88
CA LEU A 454 -1.88 6.18 10.16
C LEU A 454 -2.61 5.37 11.26
N LYS A 455 -3.72 4.73 10.92
CA LYS A 455 -4.59 3.97 11.85
C LYS A 455 -3.84 2.93 12.69
N TRP A 456 -3.00 2.10 12.07
CA TRP A 456 -2.33 1.01 12.77
C TRP A 456 -1.08 1.45 13.53
N ARG A 457 -0.60 2.68 13.29
CA ARG A 457 0.57 3.25 13.96
C ARG A 457 0.24 4.03 15.23
N ILE A 458 -1.02 4.42 15.43
CA ILE A 458 -1.48 5.20 16.61
C ILE A 458 -1.15 4.54 17.97
N GLY A 459 -1.05 3.20 18.00
CA GLY A 459 -0.72 2.45 19.22
C GLY A 459 0.77 2.26 19.48
N THR A 460 1.66 2.78 18.61
CA THR A 460 3.12 2.60 18.78
C THR A 460 3.72 3.76 19.57
N ALA A 461 4.82 3.48 20.28
CA ALA A 461 5.61 4.50 21.00
C ALA A 461 6.65 5.20 20.11
N GLU A 462 6.65 4.91 18.81
CA GLU A 462 7.61 5.43 17.85
C GLU A 462 7.39 6.95 17.62
N MET A 463 8.50 7.69 17.57
CA MET A 463 8.52 9.11 17.26
C MET A 463 9.10 9.34 15.87
N LEU A 464 8.47 10.20 15.09
CA LEU A 464 8.90 10.55 13.73
C LEU A 464 9.50 11.96 13.71
N SER A 465 10.60 12.14 12.99
CA SER A 465 11.16 13.47 12.71
C SER A 465 10.50 14.09 11.47
N LEU A 466 9.94 15.28 11.62
CA LEU A 466 9.36 16.08 10.54
C LEU A 466 10.45 16.84 9.76
N PRO A 467 10.14 17.39 8.56
CA PRO A 467 11.15 18.06 7.74
C PRO A 467 11.74 19.33 8.36
N ASN A 468 11.06 19.93 9.34
CA ASN A 468 11.54 21.07 10.12
C ASN A 468 12.40 20.66 11.33
N GLY A 469 12.63 19.36 11.55
CA GLY A 469 13.41 18.81 12.66
C GLY A 469 12.60 18.45 13.91
N ASP A 470 11.30 18.78 13.97
CA ASP A 470 10.46 18.46 15.11
C ASP A 470 10.20 16.96 15.22
N SER A 471 10.16 16.45 16.45
CA SER A 471 9.80 15.06 16.74
C SER A 471 8.34 14.95 17.14
N VAL A 472 7.55 14.14 16.45
CA VAL A 472 6.10 13.98 16.67
C VAL A 472 5.70 12.52 16.83
N SER A 473 4.68 12.26 17.65
CA SER A 473 4.12 10.92 17.80
C SER A 473 3.12 10.59 16.68
N TRP A 474 2.84 9.31 16.47
CA TRP A 474 1.78 8.88 15.56
C TRP A 474 0.37 9.37 15.97
N ILE A 475 0.15 9.62 17.26
CA ILE A 475 -1.10 10.24 17.75
C ILE A 475 -1.20 11.68 17.25
N ASP A 476 -0.12 12.45 17.27
CA ASP A 476 -0.08 13.83 16.76
C ASP A 476 -0.28 13.87 15.25
N ILE A 477 0.36 12.96 14.51
CA ILE A 477 0.18 12.84 13.06
C ILE A 477 -1.27 12.52 12.69
N ALA A 478 -1.91 11.60 13.43
CA ALA A 478 -3.31 11.28 13.24
C ALA A 478 -4.24 12.45 13.63
N ALA A 479 -3.90 13.19 14.68
CA ALA A 479 -4.63 14.40 15.08
C ALA A 479 -4.55 15.49 14.00
N ASP A 480 -3.38 15.71 13.41
CA ASP A 480 -3.19 16.64 12.30
C ASP A 480 -4.04 16.25 11.08
N TYR A 481 -4.08 14.96 10.74
CA TYR A 481 -4.94 14.46 9.67
C TYR A 481 -6.42 14.69 9.99
N LEU A 482 -6.87 14.35 11.20
CA LEU A 482 -8.26 14.49 11.64
C LEU A 482 -8.67 15.97 11.76
N GLN A 483 -7.76 16.86 12.13
CA GLN A 483 -8.01 18.30 12.17
C GLN A 483 -8.24 18.85 10.76
N MET A 484 -7.36 18.50 9.81
CA MET A 484 -7.55 18.90 8.40
C MET A 484 -8.82 18.29 7.78
N LEU A 485 -9.19 17.06 8.18
CA LEU A 485 -10.44 16.42 7.78
C LEU A 485 -11.64 17.16 8.37
N LYS A 486 -11.60 17.50 9.66
CA LYS A 486 -12.64 18.29 10.36
C LYS A 486 -12.89 19.61 9.64
N GLU A 487 -11.84 20.35 9.29
CA GLU A 487 -11.98 21.59 8.53
C GLU A 487 -12.72 21.38 7.21
N ARG A 488 -12.36 20.33 6.44
CA ARG A 488 -13.08 19.97 5.20
C ARG A 488 -14.56 19.63 5.45
N ILE A 489 -14.88 18.95 6.56
CA ILE A 489 -16.25 18.64 6.95
C ILE A 489 -17.02 19.92 7.27
N GLU A 490 -16.47 20.79 8.11
CA GLU A 490 -17.11 22.02 8.59
C GLU A 490 -17.33 23.05 7.47
N GLU A 491 -16.48 23.05 6.44
CA GLU A 491 -16.60 23.88 5.24
C GLU A 491 -17.61 23.32 4.22
N HIS A 492 -17.96 22.03 4.29
CA HIS A 492 -18.85 21.42 3.31
C HIS A 492 -20.26 22.06 3.36
N PRO A 493 -20.89 22.42 2.22
CA PRO A 493 -22.17 23.15 2.20
C PRO A 493 -23.31 22.49 3.00
N SER A 494 -23.35 21.16 3.04
CA SER A 494 -24.34 20.40 3.82
C SER A 494 -24.14 20.47 5.34
N ILE A 495 -22.94 20.81 5.81
CA ILE A 495 -22.59 20.93 7.23
C ILE A 495 -22.56 22.42 7.60
N ALA A 496 -21.59 23.16 7.05
CA ALA A 496 -21.40 24.59 7.22
C ALA A 496 -21.59 25.05 8.68
N ALA A 497 -20.98 24.31 9.61
CA ALA A 497 -21.11 24.45 11.07
C ALA A 497 -19.89 23.82 11.76
N SER A 498 -19.65 24.17 13.02
CA SER A 498 -18.55 23.65 13.85
C SER A 498 -18.82 22.20 14.27
N VAL A 499 -17.88 21.30 13.98
CA VAL A 499 -17.98 19.88 14.35
C VAL A 499 -17.20 19.66 15.65
N GLU A 500 -17.93 19.63 16.76
CA GLU A 500 -17.35 19.48 18.10
C GLU A 500 -17.34 18.02 18.58
N ARG A 501 -18.14 17.16 17.94
CA ARG A 501 -18.36 15.77 18.33
C ARG A 501 -18.43 14.88 17.10
N ALA A 502 -17.91 13.67 17.20
CA ALA A 502 -18.00 12.67 16.13
C ALA A 502 -18.08 11.26 16.72
N TYR A 503 -18.72 10.33 16.02
CA TYR A 503 -18.71 8.90 16.31
C TYR A 503 -17.58 8.24 15.52
N PRO A 504 -16.41 7.97 16.14
CA PRO A 504 -15.36 7.21 15.47
C PRO A 504 -15.73 5.73 15.42
N THR A 505 -15.44 5.07 14.30
CA THR A 505 -15.45 3.61 14.24
C THR A 505 -14.06 3.06 14.52
N ARG A 506 -14.01 1.83 15.05
CA ARG A 506 -12.76 1.10 15.25
C ARG A 506 -12.84 -0.34 14.75
N PRO A 507 -11.70 -0.96 14.40
CA PRO A 507 -11.60 -2.41 14.26
C PRO A 507 -12.02 -3.07 15.57
N ALA A 508 -12.70 -4.20 15.49
CA ALA A 508 -13.09 -4.92 16.70
C ALA A 508 -11.87 -5.36 17.53
N ARG A 509 -10.76 -5.71 16.84
CA ARG A 509 -9.50 -6.17 17.43
C ARG A 509 -8.52 -5.07 17.82
N PHE A 510 -8.93 -3.81 17.72
CA PHE A 510 -8.07 -2.69 18.04
C PHE A 510 -7.63 -2.79 19.49
N SER A 511 -6.32 -2.80 19.73
CA SER A 511 -5.79 -2.92 21.09
C SER A 511 -6.21 -1.73 21.94
N SER A 512 -6.17 -1.87 23.27
CA SER A 512 -6.48 -0.76 24.17
C SER A 512 -5.56 0.45 23.97
N PRO A 513 -4.22 0.28 23.78
CA PRO A 513 -3.34 1.39 23.40
C PRO A 513 -3.77 2.09 22.10
N ALA A 514 -4.10 1.34 21.05
CA ALA A 514 -4.53 1.92 19.78
C ALA A 514 -5.89 2.62 19.90
N THR A 515 -6.80 2.07 20.70
CA THR A 515 -8.10 2.68 21.02
C THR A 515 -7.91 3.99 21.78
N ALA A 516 -7.11 3.99 22.85
CA ALA A 516 -6.79 5.19 23.63
C ALA A 516 -6.08 6.27 22.78
N GLY A 517 -5.15 5.85 21.92
CA GLY A 517 -4.49 6.74 20.98
C GLY A 517 -5.47 7.35 19.96
N LEU A 518 -6.47 6.59 19.50
CA LEU A 518 -7.52 7.11 18.60
C LEU A 518 -8.35 8.18 19.32
N PHE A 519 -8.77 7.92 20.56
CA PHE A 519 -9.46 8.91 21.41
C PHE A 519 -8.62 10.19 21.59
N ALA A 520 -7.32 10.04 21.87
CA ALA A 520 -6.41 11.15 22.02
C ALA A 520 -6.28 11.95 20.70
N ALA A 521 -6.19 11.29 19.55
CA ALA A 521 -6.10 11.94 18.25
C ALA A 521 -7.36 12.77 17.92
N PHE A 522 -8.56 12.22 18.16
CA PHE A 522 -9.83 12.96 17.98
C PHE A 522 -9.90 14.18 18.89
N ARG A 523 -9.57 14.03 20.17
CA ARG A 523 -9.57 15.14 21.14
C ARG A 523 -8.57 16.23 20.76
N LYS A 524 -7.35 15.86 20.34
CA LYS A 524 -6.34 16.81 19.83
C LYS A 524 -6.80 17.53 18.56
N ALA A 525 -7.57 16.86 17.69
CA ALA A 525 -8.21 17.47 16.53
C ALA A 525 -9.43 18.37 16.89
N GLY A 526 -9.75 18.51 18.17
CA GLY A 526 -10.88 19.31 18.65
C GLY A 526 -12.24 18.68 18.39
N MET A 527 -12.32 17.35 18.33
CA MET A 527 -13.57 16.58 18.28
C MET A 527 -13.67 15.69 19.52
N ALA A 528 -14.75 15.81 20.29
CA ALA A 528 -15.05 14.86 21.34
C ALA A 528 -15.55 13.54 20.69
N PRO A 529 -14.82 12.43 20.85
CA PRO A 529 -15.25 11.13 20.35
C PRO A 529 -16.43 10.62 21.17
N MET A 530 -17.53 10.28 20.49
CA MET A 530 -18.77 9.79 21.08
C MET A 530 -18.84 8.26 21.02
N GLY A 531 -19.25 7.61 22.10
CA GLY A 531 -19.63 6.20 22.09
C GLY A 531 -21.15 6.01 22.05
N ILE A 532 -21.57 4.75 22.04
CA ILE A 532 -22.97 4.35 22.16
C ILE A 532 -23.19 3.80 23.56
N GLY A 533 -24.29 4.21 24.21
CA GLY A 533 -24.66 3.69 25.53
C GLY A 533 -24.98 2.19 25.44
N SER A 534 -24.12 1.35 26.02
CA SER A 534 -24.49 -0.03 26.33
C SER A 534 -25.36 -0.01 27.59
N GLY A 535 -26.37 -0.87 27.71
CA GLY A 535 -27.40 -0.84 28.77
C GLY A 535 -26.93 -0.89 30.24
N GLY A 536 -25.61 -0.82 30.50
CA GLY A 536 -24.97 -0.63 31.81
C GLY A 536 -24.35 0.76 32.05
N GLY A 537 -24.63 1.77 31.20
CA GLY A 537 -24.21 3.16 31.41
C GLY A 537 -22.79 3.51 30.94
N ARG A 538 -22.02 2.55 30.42
CA ARG A 538 -20.70 2.79 29.80
C ARG A 538 -20.85 2.98 28.30
N GLU A 539 -20.33 4.09 27.77
CA GLU A 539 -20.24 4.34 26.34
C GLU A 539 -19.21 3.39 25.70
N VAL A 540 -19.58 2.75 24.59
CA VAL A 540 -18.71 1.84 23.83
C VAL A 540 -18.54 2.38 22.42
N LEU A 541 -17.30 2.39 21.91
CA LEU A 541 -17.05 2.76 20.52
C LEU A 541 -17.72 1.79 19.54
N VAL A 542 -18.18 2.33 18.42
CA VAL A 542 -18.76 1.56 17.32
C VAL A 542 -17.67 0.68 16.72
N SER A 543 -17.83 -0.64 16.80
CA SER A 543 -17.01 -1.56 16.01
C SER A 543 -17.40 -1.45 14.53
N GLU A 544 -16.42 -1.51 13.62
CA GLU A 544 -16.63 -1.54 12.16
C GLU A 544 -17.56 -2.69 11.73
N SER A 545 -17.61 -3.77 12.53
CA SER A 545 -18.51 -4.90 12.32
C SER A 545 -19.98 -4.65 12.72
N TRP A 546 -20.28 -3.65 13.55
CA TRP A 546 -21.66 -3.39 14.02
C TRP A 546 -22.51 -2.68 12.97
N SER A 547 -21.90 -1.78 12.20
CA SER A 547 -22.61 -0.95 11.22
C SER A 547 -23.25 -1.75 10.07
N PRO A 548 -22.56 -2.73 9.43
CA PRO A 548 -23.19 -3.60 8.44
C PRO A 548 -24.38 -4.38 8.99
N LEU A 549 -24.29 -4.81 10.25
CA LEU A 549 -25.35 -5.55 10.91
C LEU A 549 -26.62 -4.72 11.08
N ILE A 550 -26.49 -3.48 11.55
CA ILE A 550 -27.62 -2.55 11.72
C ILE A 550 -28.32 -2.31 10.39
N LEU A 551 -27.55 -2.02 9.35
CA LEU A 551 -28.12 -1.74 8.04
C LEU A 551 -28.80 -2.98 7.45
N ALA A 552 -28.43 -4.21 7.83
CA ALA A 552 -29.10 -5.42 7.38
C ALA A 552 -30.49 -5.68 8.02
N GLN A 553 -30.88 -4.95 9.08
CA GLN A 553 -32.12 -5.20 9.83
C GLN A 553 -33.35 -4.55 9.17
N PRO A 554 -34.51 -5.22 9.07
CA PRO A 554 -35.71 -4.74 8.35
C PRO A 554 -36.50 -3.71 9.18
N LEU A 555 -35.86 -2.58 9.50
CA LEU A 555 -36.44 -1.47 10.24
C LEU A 555 -37.07 -0.47 9.25
N PRO A 556 -38.34 -0.05 9.43
CA PRO A 556 -39.01 0.87 8.51
C PRO A 556 -38.24 2.18 8.26
N HIS A 557 -37.53 2.67 9.28
CA HIS A 557 -36.73 3.90 9.19
C HIS A 557 -35.40 3.73 8.43
N LEU A 558 -35.02 2.49 8.09
CA LEU A 558 -33.82 2.16 7.33
C LEU A 558 -34.10 1.89 5.84
N GLU A 559 -35.34 1.68 5.42
CA GLU A 559 -35.67 1.19 4.07
C GLU A 559 -35.02 2.02 2.95
N ALA A 560 -34.99 3.35 3.09
CA ALA A 560 -34.35 4.23 2.13
C ALA A 560 -32.83 4.00 2.05
N VAL A 561 -32.14 3.92 3.19
CA VAL A 561 -30.68 3.70 3.21
C VAL A 561 -30.33 2.26 2.86
N GLN A 562 -31.17 1.30 3.19
CA GLN A 562 -30.99 -0.09 2.79
C GLN A 562 -31.09 -0.26 1.29
N LYS A 563 -32.05 0.41 0.65
CA LYS A 563 -32.16 0.40 -0.80
C LYS A 563 -30.91 1.01 -1.44
N ASP A 564 -30.42 2.12 -0.88
CA ASP A 564 -29.26 2.82 -1.42
C ASP A 564 -27.91 2.15 -1.11
N ALA A 565 -27.81 1.39 -0.02
CA ALA A 565 -26.56 0.80 0.47
C ALA A 565 -26.45 -0.74 0.33
N LEU A 566 -27.58 -1.46 0.32
CA LEU A 566 -27.65 -2.93 0.37
C LEU A 566 -28.58 -3.55 -0.70
N ASP A 567 -29.13 -2.76 -1.62
CA ASP A 567 -30.18 -3.17 -2.60
C ASP A 567 -31.48 -3.72 -1.94
N GLY A 568 -31.73 -3.42 -0.67
CA GLY A 568 -32.97 -3.76 0.06
C GLY A 568 -32.76 -4.38 1.45
N SER A 569 -33.87 -4.74 2.14
CA SER A 569 -33.81 -5.36 3.48
C SER A 569 -33.39 -6.83 3.40
N VAL A 570 -32.37 -7.21 4.15
CA VAL A 570 -31.69 -8.49 3.97
C VAL A 570 -32.28 -9.63 4.81
N LEU A 571 -32.75 -9.33 6.04
CA LEU A 571 -33.27 -10.34 6.96
C LEU A 571 -34.79 -10.63 6.80
N GLY A 572 -35.42 -10.08 5.75
CA GLY A 572 -36.81 -10.38 5.36
C GLY A 572 -37.91 -9.90 6.32
N SER A 573 -39.17 -10.18 5.99
CA SER A 573 -40.36 -9.72 6.74
C SER A 573 -40.76 -10.59 7.94
N SER A 574 -40.30 -11.85 8.02
CA SER A 574 -40.49 -12.75 9.16
C SER A 574 -39.27 -12.71 10.10
N PHE A 575 -38.92 -11.51 10.58
CA PHE A 575 -37.70 -11.24 11.34
C PHE A 575 -37.73 -11.72 12.80
N VAL A 576 -38.87 -12.18 13.31
CA VAL A 576 -38.99 -12.68 14.69
C VAL A 576 -38.26 -14.01 14.85
N GLY A 577 -37.40 -14.11 15.87
CA GLY A 577 -36.61 -15.30 16.16
C GLY A 577 -35.14 -14.97 16.46
N THR A 578 -34.32 -16.02 16.53
CA THR A 578 -32.88 -15.92 16.71
C THR A 578 -32.18 -16.09 15.35
N HIS A 579 -31.31 -15.16 15.01
CA HIS A 579 -30.54 -15.14 13.77
C HIS A 579 -29.06 -15.08 14.07
N HIS A 580 -28.26 -15.75 13.23
CA HIS A 580 -26.81 -15.66 13.29
C HIS A 580 -26.31 -14.89 12.08
N VAL A 581 -25.48 -13.87 12.32
CA VAL A 581 -24.94 -13.02 11.27
C VAL A 581 -23.43 -12.94 11.42
N LEU A 582 -22.72 -13.31 10.37
CA LEU A 582 -21.27 -13.20 10.26
C LEU A 582 -20.95 -11.97 9.40
N THR A 583 -20.23 -11.00 9.96
CA THR A 583 -19.72 -9.84 9.22
C THR A 583 -18.25 -10.04 8.89
N TYR A 584 -17.87 -9.86 7.64
CA TYR A 584 -16.53 -10.09 7.13
C TYR A 584 -16.01 -8.83 6.47
N ASP A 585 -15.30 -7.98 7.20
CA ASP A 585 -14.79 -6.69 6.72
C ASP A 585 -13.36 -6.77 6.19
N VAL A 586 -13.20 -6.75 4.87
CA VAL A 586 -11.91 -6.78 4.16
C VAL A 586 -11.49 -5.36 3.78
N GLY A 587 -10.81 -4.71 4.71
CA GLY A 587 -10.23 -3.39 4.53
C GLY A 587 -8.92 -3.40 3.74
N GLY A 588 -8.37 -2.20 3.54
CA GLY A 588 -7.09 -2.01 2.87
C GLY A 588 -5.89 -2.49 3.70
N GLY A 589 -5.93 -2.36 5.04
CA GLY A 589 -4.83 -2.79 5.91
C GLY A 589 -5.17 -3.86 6.94
N SER A 590 -6.42 -4.31 6.98
CA SER A 590 -6.86 -5.39 7.87
C SER A 590 -8.11 -6.05 7.32
N THR A 591 -8.36 -7.27 7.79
CA THR A 591 -9.67 -7.91 7.76
C THR A 591 -10.17 -8.12 9.17
N ASP A 592 -11.44 -7.83 9.43
CA ASP A 592 -12.11 -8.17 10.69
C ASP A 592 -13.32 -9.07 10.44
N LEU A 593 -13.48 -10.10 11.27
CA LEU A 593 -14.52 -11.11 11.15
C LEU A 593 -15.25 -11.24 12.49
N SER A 594 -16.54 -10.97 12.51
CA SER A 594 -17.34 -10.94 13.73
C SER A 594 -18.64 -11.72 13.55
N MET A 595 -18.96 -12.58 14.51
CA MET A 595 -20.21 -13.33 14.58
C MET A 595 -21.15 -12.66 15.58
N PHE A 596 -22.39 -12.47 15.16
CA PHE A 596 -23.46 -11.93 15.97
C PHE A 596 -24.60 -12.92 16.12
N THR A 597 -25.22 -12.91 17.29
CA THR A 597 -26.56 -13.44 17.52
C THR A 597 -27.51 -12.26 17.65
N ILE A 598 -28.54 -12.24 16.81
CA ILE A 598 -29.64 -11.28 16.89
C ILE A 598 -30.87 -12.02 17.40
N GLU A 599 -31.39 -11.61 18.53
CA GLU A 599 -32.66 -12.10 19.06
C GLU A 599 -33.73 -11.02 18.88
N VAL A 600 -34.75 -11.35 18.10
CA VAL A 600 -35.84 -10.44 17.75
C VAL A 600 -37.11 -11.01 18.32
N ALA A 601 -37.65 -10.39 19.37
CA ALA A 601 -38.99 -10.70 19.84
C ALA A 601 -40.04 -9.96 19.00
N ASP A 602 -39.76 -8.68 18.72
CA ASP A 602 -40.56 -7.80 17.86
C ASP A 602 -39.70 -6.59 17.41
N ARG A 603 -40.26 -5.68 16.61
CA ARG A 603 -39.53 -4.49 16.09
C ARG A 603 -39.04 -3.52 17.17
N SER A 604 -39.61 -3.58 18.38
CA SER A 604 -39.19 -2.76 19.53
C SER A 604 -38.21 -3.49 20.46
N ARG A 605 -38.03 -4.81 20.29
CA ARG A 605 -37.21 -5.65 21.18
C ARG A 605 -36.23 -6.49 20.35
N ILE A 606 -35.09 -5.87 20.07
CA ILE A 606 -33.99 -6.47 19.34
C ILE A 606 -32.77 -6.50 20.26
N ALA A 607 -32.32 -7.71 20.63
CA ALA A 607 -31.07 -7.89 21.36
C ALA A 607 -30.00 -8.36 20.38
N VAL A 608 -28.93 -7.58 20.26
CA VAL A 608 -27.78 -7.93 19.44
C VAL A 608 -26.62 -8.28 20.37
N ARG A 609 -26.09 -9.48 20.18
CA ARG A 609 -24.92 -9.98 20.90
C ARG A 609 -23.78 -10.31 19.95
N GLU A 610 -22.62 -9.70 20.14
CA GLU A 610 -21.38 -10.13 19.50
C GLU A 610 -20.84 -11.37 20.22
N VAL A 611 -20.80 -12.50 19.53
CA VAL A 611 -20.46 -13.83 20.08
C VAL A 611 -18.97 -14.08 20.02
N ALA A 612 -18.34 -13.74 18.90
CA ALA A 612 -16.93 -13.98 18.67
C ALA A 612 -16.41 -13.05 17.57
N THR A 613 -15.17 -12.59 17.72
CA THR A 613 -14.53 -11.71 16.74
C THR A 613 -13.06 -12.07 16.59
N ASP A 614 -12.58 -12.11 15.35
CA ASP A 614 -11.21 -12.37 14.95
C ASP A 614 -10.88 -11.57 13.66
N GLY A 615 -9.71 -11.79 13.07
CA GLY A 615 -9.33 -11.18 11.80
C GLY A 615 -7.87 -11.38 11.44
N SER A 616 -7.37 -10.64 10.46
CA SER A 616 -5.97 -10.68 10.05
C SER A 616 -5.48 -9.32 9.57
N VAL A 617 -4.19 -9.03 9.75
CA VAL A 617 -3.51 -7.88 9.11
C VAL A 617 -2.82 -8.29 7.81
N VAL A 618 -2.66 -9.60 7.59
CA VAL A 618 -2.08 -10.18 6.37
C VAL A 618 -3.14 -10.27 5.27
N LEU A 619 -4.33 -10.77 5.62
CA LEU A 619 -5.48 -10.78 4.72
C LEU A 619 -6.05 -9.35 4.66
N CYS A 620 -5.59 -8.55 3.71
CA CYS A 620 -6.08 -7.20 3.46
C CYS A 620 -5.69 -6.74 2.06
N GLY A 621 -6.27 -5.64 1.57
CA GLY A 621 -5.95 -5.10 0.24
C GLY A 621 -4.45 -4.86 0.01
N ASN A 622 -3.74 -4.33 0.99
CA ASN A 622 -2.30 -4.09 0.94
C ASN A 622 -1.50 -5.40 0.92
N GLY A 623 -1.91 -6.42 1.68
CA GLY A 623 -1.27 -7.73 1.66
C GLY A 623 -1.40 -8.41 0.29
N ILE A 624 -2.56 -8.25 -0.35
CA ILE A 624 -2.78 -8.75 -1.72
C ILE A 624 -1.92 -7.96 -2.73
N ALA A 625 -1.82 -6.65 -2.58
CA ALA A 625 -0.95 -5.81 -3.42
C ALA A 625 0.54 -6.15 -3.23
N ALA A 626 1.00 -6.38 -2.00
CA ALA A 626 2.35 -6.83 -1.70
C ALA A 626 2.65 -8.19 -2.36
N LEU A 627 1.68 -9.10 -2.34
CA LEU A 627 1.84 -10.39 -3.01
C LEU A 627 1.91 -10.23 -4.53
N LEU A 628 1.05 -9.41 -5.14
CA LEU A 628 1.17 -9.09 -6.57
C LEU A 628 2.53 -8.48 -6.90
N PHE A 629 3.02 -7.57 -6.06
CA PHE A 629 4.35 -6.99 -6.24
C PHE A 629 5.44 -8.06 -6.21
N ARG A 630 5.36 -9.04 -5.30
CA ARG A 630 6.32 -10.14 -5.24
C ARG A 630 6.45 -10.86 -6.59
N HIS A 631 5.33 -11.17 -7.24
CA HIS A 631 5.35 -11.83 -8.54
C HIS A 631 5.72 -10.90 -9.71
N LEU A 632 5.44 -9.61 -9.60
CA LEU A 632 5.94 -8.59 -10.55
C LEU A 632 7.46 -8.38 -10.41
N SER A 633 7.98 -8.44 -9.18
CA SER A 633 9.37 -8.11 -8.86
C SER A 633 10.37 -9.07 -9.50
N ILE A 634 9.96 -10.32 -9.74
CA ILE A 634 10.76 -11.33 -10.46
C ILE A 634 11.05 -10.85 -11.90
N SER A 635 10.03 -10.36 -12.61
CA SER A 635 10.20 -9.82 -13.96
C SER A 635 11.02 -8.53 -13.95
N LEU A 636 10.84 -7.67 -12.95
CA LEU A 636 11.68 -6.47 -12.77
C LEU A 636 13.16 -6.83 -12.58
N ASP A 637 13.46 -7.83 -11.76
CA ASP A 637 14.84 -8.29 -11.53
C ASP A 637 15.49 -8.87 -12.78
N LEU A 638 14.75 -9.71 -13.51
CA LEU A 638 15.21 -10.25 -14.79
C LEU A 638 15.47 -9.13 -15.80
N TRP A 639 14.60 -8.12 -15.84
CA TRP A 639 14.76 -6.96 -16.70
C TRP A 639 16.02 -6.16 -16.35
N PHE A 640 16.24 -5.86 -15.06
CA PHE A 640 17.44 -5.16 -14.59
C PHE A 640 18.70 -5.97 -14.91
N GLN A 641 18.68 -7.29 -14.67
CA GLN A 641 19.80 -8.17 -14.94
C GLN A 641 20.15 -8.20 -16.43
N LYS A 642 19.16 -8.34 -17.31
CA LYS A 642 19.34 -8.29 -18.78
C LYS A 642 19.97 -6.97 -19.25
N ARG A 643 19.72 -5.87 -18.53
CA ARG A 643 20.25 -4.53 -18.84
C ARG A 643 21.53 -4.16 -18.10
N GLY A 644 22.08 -5.05 -17.27
CA GLY A 644 23.25 -4.76 -16.45
C GLY A 644 23.01 -3.72 -15.35
N ILE A 645 21.75 -3.46 -14.99
CA ILE A 645 21.37 -2.50 -13.95
C ILE A 645 21.39 -3.22 -12.60
N GLN A 646 22.09 -2.65 -11.62
CA GLN A 646 22.12 -3.21 -10.27
C GLN A 646 20.87 -2.75 -9.48
N ARG A 647 20.15 -3.69 -8.85
CA ARG A 647 18.87 -3.40 -8.16
C ARG A 647 18.96 -2.29 -7.11
N PHE A 648 20.08 -2.17 -6.40
CA PHE A 648 20.26 -1.10 -5.40
C PHE A 648 20.28 0.30 -6.01
N ARG A 649 20.56 0.44 -7.32
CA ARG A 649 20.45 1.71 -8.03
C ARG A 649 19.00 2.09 -8.33
N VAL A 650 18.04 1.18 -8.19
CA VAL A 650 16.61 1.43 -8.39
C VAL A 650 15.85 0.91 -7.17
N PRO A 651 16.02 1.55 -5.99
CA PRO A 651 15.35 1.09 -4.78
C PRO A 651 13.84 1.23 -4.96
N ILE A 652 13.06 0.32 -4.35
CA ILE A 652 11.59 0.32 -4.40
C ILE A 652 11.10 0.06 -2.98
N HIS A 653 10.42 1.04 -2.38
CA HIS A 653 9.74 0.91 -1.09
C HIS A 653 8.25 1.18 -1.28
N LEU A 654 7.43 0.14 -1.20
CA LEU A 654 6.00 0.27 -1.41
C LEU A 654 5.38 1.16 -0.32
N PRO A 655 4.26 1.85 -0.60
CA PRO A 655 3.65 2.78 0.37
C PRO A 655 3.22 2.14 1.69
N TRP A 656 3.10 0.82 1.73
CA TRP A 656 2.72 0.05 2.92
C TRP A 656 3.90 -0.68 3.58
N ASP A 657 5.11 -0.55 3.06
CA ASP A 657 6.32 -1.08 3.70
C ASP A 657 6.72 -0.19 4.89
N GLU A 658 7.42 -0.75 5.88
CA GLU A 658 8.07 0.06 6.91
C GLU A 658 9.24 0.82 6.28
N ILE A 659 9.21 2.14 6.32
CA ILE A 659 10.28 2.97 5.74
C ILE A 659 11.34 3.22 6.83
N PRO A 660 12.58 2.72 6.69
CA PRO A 660 13.67 3.12 7.56
C PRO A 660 14.06 4.58 7.28
N PRO A 661 14.56 5.38 8.24
CA PRO A 661 14.97 6.77 7.98
C PRO A 661 16.17 6.91 7.02
N GLY A 662 16.24 7.98 6.19
CA GLY A 662 17.38 8.29 5.28
C GLY A 662 17.02 8.80 3.86
N GLY A 663 18.00 9.33 3.11
CA GLY A 663 17.78 9.97 1.78
C GLY A 663 17.56 9.02 0.59
N VAL A 664 18.08 7.78 0.65
CA VAL A 664 17.80 6.71 -0.33
C VAL A 664 16.28 6.40 -0.39
N ASN A 665 15.54 6.77 0.64
CA ASN A 665 14.12 6.51 0.75
C ASN A 665 13.24 7.40 -0.14
N ALA A 666 13.69 8.58 -0.56
CA ALA A 666 12.87 9.45 -1.41
C ALA A 666 12.67 8.84 -2.81
N THR A 667 13.77 8.43 -3.45
CA THR A 667 13.74 7.68 -4.73
C THR A 667 13.01 6.36 -4.58
N ALA A 668 13.27 5.64 -3.49
CA ALA A 668 12.61 4.36 -3.23
C ALA A 668 11.10 4.47 -3.06
N ALA A 669 10.64 5.48 -2.31
CA ALA A 669 9.22 5.75 -2.10
C ALA A 669 8.55 6.25 -3.39
N ARG A 670 9.25 7.06 -4.20
CA ARG A 670 8.78 7.47 -5.54
C ARG A 670 8.57 6.25 -6.44
N ASN A 671 9.57 5.37 -6.52
CA ASN A 671 9.49 4.13 -7.29
C ASN A 671 8.40 3.20 -6.76
N GLY A 672 8.28 3.04 -5.44
CA GLY A 672 7.23 2.23 -4.83
C GLY A 672 5.83 2.78 -5.09
N ARG A 673 5.64 4.10 -5.15
CA ARG A 673 4.38 4.72 -5.58
C ARG A 673 4.09 4.44 -7.06
N ALA A 674 5.09 4.55 -7.94
CA ALA A 674 4.93 4.21 -9.36
C ALA A 674 4.48 2.75 -9.53
N VAL A 675 5.10 1.83 -8.80
CA VAL A 675 4.71 0.42 -8.74
C VAL A 675 3.31 0.25 -8.16
N ALA A 676 2.99 0.90 -7.04
CA ALA A 676 1.67 0.80 -6.42
C ALA A 676 0.56 1.30 -7.35
N ARG A 677 0.80 2.34 -8.17
CA ARG A 677 -0.12 2.79 -9.23
C ARG A 677 -0.31 1.73 -10.29
N LEU A 678 0.77 1.09 -10.76
CA LEU A 678 0.70 -0.01 -11.72
C LEU A 678 -0.14 -1.18 -11.16
N LEU A 679 0.15 -1.61 -9.93
CA LEU A 679 -0.61 -2.66 -9.24
C LEU A 679 -2.08 -2.26 -9.08
N ARG A 680 -2.33 -0.99 -8.73
CA ARG A 680 -3.67 -0.45 -8.66
C ARG A 680 -4.34 -0.41 -10.03
N SER A 681 -3.64 -0.19 -11.15
CA SER A 681 -4.23 -0.24 -12.50
C SER A 681 -4.55 -1.66 -12.95
N LEU A 682 -3.69 -2.63 -12.63
CA LEU A 682 -3.98 -4.05 -12.81
C LEU A 682 -5.21 -4.48 -12.02
N GLN A 683 -5.39 -3.87 -10.85
CA GLN A 683 -6.57 -4.04 -10.03
C GLN A 683 -7.76 -3.23 -10.58
N ASN A 684 -7.65 -1.93 -10.81
CA ASN A 684 -8.76 -1.01 -11.06
C ASN A 684 -9.52 -1.38 -12.34
N GLY A 685 -10.77 -1.78 -12.13
CA GLY A 685 -11.77 -1.86 -13.16
C GLY A 685 -13.07 -2.28 -12.52
N TYR A 686 -13.74 -1.34 -11.85
CA TYR A 686 -15.16 -1.49 -11.45
C TYR A 686 -16.06 -1.80 -12.66
N LYS A 687 -15.50 -1.79 -13.89
CA LYS A 687 -16.08 -2.25 -15.15
C LYS A 687 -15.05 -2.96 -16.06
N GLY A 688 -14.35 -4.00 -15.58
CA GLY A 688 -13.66 -4.95 -16.48
C GLY A 688 -12.13 -4.84 -16.63
N GLY A 689 -11.41 -4.60 -15.54
CA GLY A 689 -9.93 -4.71 -15.55
C GLY A 689 -9.46 -6.15 -15.84
N PRO A 690 -8.22 -6.37 -16.30
CA PRO A 690 -7.73 -7.69 -16.75
C PRO A 690 -7.89 -8.79 -15.68
N PHE A 691 -7.62 -8.45 -14.41
CA PHE A 691 -7.80 -9.36 -13.28
C PHE A 691 -9.26 -9.70 -13.00
N LEU A 692 -10.17 -8.72 -13.08
CA LEU A 692 -11.59 -8.96 -12.85
C LEU A 692 -12.16 -9.85 -13.97
N THR A 693 -11.81 -9.55 -15.22
CA THR A 693 -12.19 -10.35 -16.39
C THR A 693 -11.66 -11.78 -16.29
N MET A 694 -10.41 -11.95 -15.83
CA MET A 694 -9.83 -13.26 -15.53
C MET A 694 -10.67 -14.00 -14.50
N LEU A 695 -10.96 -13.36 -13.37
CA LEU A 695 -11.68 -13.98 -12.28
C LEU A 695 -13.11 -14.35 -12.67
N SER A 696 -13.81 -13.49 -13.42
CA SER A 696 -15.13 -13.81 -13.97
C SER A 696 -15.06 -15.02 -14.90
N ALA A 697 -14.07 -15.09 -15.79
CA ALA A 697 -13.87 -16.23 -16.68
C ALA A 697 -13.49 -17.52 -15.91
N PHE A 698 -12.68 -17.39 -14.86
CA PHE A 698 -12.31 -18.50 -13.97
C PHE A 698 -13.54 -19.07 -13.26
N VAL A 699 -14.36 -18.20 -12.65
CA VAL A 699 -15.60 -18.61 -11.95
C VAL A 699 -16.60 -19.23 -12.93
N GLN A 700 -16.71 -18.72 -14.15
CA GLN A 700 -17.53 -19.35 -15.20
C GLN A 700 -17.03 -20.75 -15.58
N GLN A 701 -15.71 -20.94 -15.63
CA GLN A 701 -15.09 -22.20 -16.05
C GLN A 701 -15.16 -23.29 -14.97
N PHE A 702 -14.93 -22.95 -13.70
CA PHE A 702 -14.81 -23.91 -12.60
C PHE A 702 -16.02 -23.91 -11.64
N GLY A 703 -16.95 -22.98 -11.80
CA GLY A 703 -18.16 -22.86 -10.98
C GLY A 703 -17.96 -22.09 -9.67
N GLU A 704 -19.08 -21.67 -9.07
CA GLU A 704 -19.08 -21.02 -7.75
C GLU A 704 -18.80 -22.03 -6.64
N GLY A 705 -17.91 -21.70 -5.71
CA GLY A 705 -17.66 -22.52 -4.51
C GLY A 705 -16.80 -23.77 -4.73
N HIS A 706 -16.20 -23.94 -5.92
CA HIS A 706 -15.18 -24.97 -6.11
C HIS A 706 -13.97 -24.64 -5.21
N PRO A 707 -13.53 -25.54 -4.32
CA PRO A 707 -12.25 -25.37 -3.66
C PRO A 707 -11.20 -25.33 -4.76
N ILE A 708 -10.53 -24.19 -4.91
CA ILE A 708 -9.42 -24.06 -5.85
C ILE A 708 -8.26 -24.78 -5.20
N ASP A 709 -7.92 -25.97 -5.72
CA ASP A 709 -6.63 -26.56 -5.42
C ASP A 709 -5.62 -25.96 -6.42
N PRO A 710 -4.67 -25.12 -5.97
CA PRO A 710 -3.66 -24.55 -6.88
C PRO A 710 -2.72 -25.61 -7.47
N ALA A 711 -2.76 -26.86 -6.98
CA ALA A 711 -2.08 -28.01 -7.58
C ALA A 711 -2.93 -28.73 -8.64
N ASP A 712 -4.20 -28.35 -8.82
CA ASP A 712 -5.04 -28.91 -9.88
C ASP A 712 -4.49 -28.51 -11.25
N GLU A 713 -4.09 -29.53 -12.03
CA GLU A 713 -3.50 -29.37 -13.34
C GLU A 713 -4.43 -28.60 -14.31
N ALA A 714 -5.75 -28.74 -14.17
CA ALA A 714 -6.72 -28.01 -14.99
C ALA A 714 -6.73 -26.51 -14.66
N VAL A 715 -6.60 -26.15 -13.38
CA VAL A 715 -6.50 -24.76 -12.91
C VAL A 715 -5.18 -24.14 -13.37
N VAL A 716 -4.06 -24.84 -13.19
CA VAL A 716 -2.73 -24.37 -13.61
C VAL A 716 -2.66 -24.16 -15.12
N LYS A 717 -3.18 -25.11 -15.90
CA LYS A 717 -3.24 -25.02 -17.36
C LYS A 717 -4.11 -23.87 -17.83
N TRP A 718 -5.26 -23.65 -17.18
CA TRP A 718 -6.15 -22.53 -17.49
C TRP A 718 -5.48 -21.19 -17.20
N LEU A 719 -4.88 -21.03 -16.01
CA LEU A 719 -4.17 -19.80 -15.62
C LEU A 719 -2.99 -19.49 -16.55
N SER A 720 -2.23 -20.52 -16.94
CA SER A 720 -1.11 -20.36 -17.88
C SER A 720 -1.57 -19.92 -19.27
N THR A 721 -2.69 -20.48 -19.75
CA THR A 721 -3.31 -20.10 -21.03
C THR A 721 -3.84 -18.66 -20.97
N TYR A 722 -4.46 -18.29 -19.86
CA TYR A 722 -4.99 -16.95 -19.64
C TYR A 722 -3.88 -15.91 -19.49
N GLN A 723 -2.77 -16.23 -18.81
CA GLN A 723 -1.59 -15.36 -18.73
C GLN A 723 -1.03 -15.04 -20.12
N GLY A 724 -0.91 -16.06 -20.98
CA GLY A 724 -0.52 -15.85 -22.39
C GLY A 724 -1.48 -14.91 -23.12
N SER A 725 -2.76 -14.96 -22.79
CA SER A 725 -3.80 -14.09 -23.35
C SER A 725 -3.71 -12.66 -22.84
N ILE A 726 -3.42 -12.42 -21.54
CA ILE A 726 -3.23 -11.06 -20.99
C ILE A 726 -1.96 -10.42 -21.56
N LEU A 727 -0.86 -11.18 -21.67
CA LEU A 727 0.41 -10.69 -22.19
C LEU A 727 0.35 -10.43 -23.71
N ALA A 728 -0.48 -11.17 -24.44
CA ALA A 728 -0.69 -11.01 -25.87
C ALA A 728 -1.78 -9.99 -26.22
N ALA A 729 -2.75 -9.75 -25.33
CA ALA A 729 -3.84 -8.82 -25.57
C ALA A 729 -3.40 -7.38 -25.34
N GLU A 730 -3.86 -6.49 -26.22
CA GLU A 730 -3.86 -5.02 -26.15
C GLU A 730 -4.50 -4.44 -24.85
N MET A 731 -4.87 -5.29 -23.86
CA MET A 731 -5.50 -4.91 -22.59
C MET A 731 -4.58 -4.18 -21.61
N LEU A 732 -3.26 -4.18 -21.87
CA LEU A 732 -2.28 -3.42 -21.12
C LEU A 732 -1.64 -2.32 -21.97
N ASP A 733 -2.44 -1.61 -22.78
CA ASP A 733 -2.12 -0.31 -23.40
C ASP A 733 -1.75 0.80 -22.37
N GLY A 734 -1.42 0.41 -21.13
CA GLY A 734 -0.98 1.28 -20.06
C GLY A 734 0.39 1.90 -20.33
N ALA A 735 0.59 3.10 -19.79
CA ALA A 735 1.88 3.77 -19.76
C ALA A 735 2.98 2.83 -19.19
N PRO A 736 4.22 2.90 -19.71
CA PRO A 736 5.33 2.14 -19.16
C PRO A 736 5.52 2.43 -17.66
N LEU A 737 6.04 1.46 -16.92
CA LEU A 737 6.48 1.71 -15.56
C LEU A 737 7.76 2.54 -15.62
N ALA A 738 7.65 3.81 -15.25
CA ALA A 738 8.80 4.69 -15.09
C ALA A 738 9.37 4.57 -13.67
N LEU A 739 10.61 4.10 -13.56
CA LEU A 739 11.38 4.04 -12.31
C LEU A 739 12.57 4.98 -12.39
N VAL A 740 12.94 5.61 -11.28
CA VAL A 740 14.06 6.55 -11.21
C VAL A 740 15.22 5.88 -10.50
N THR A 741 16.43 5.99 -11.06
CA THR A 741 17.65 5.50 -10.41
C THR A 741 18.08 6.45 -9.29
N VAL A 742 18.96 5.99 -8.39
CA VAL A 742 19.59 6.83 -7.36
C VAL A 742 20.34 8.03 -7.94
N ASP A 743 20.76 7.94 -9.21
CA ASP A 743 21.49 8.99 -9.93
C ASP A 743 20.55 9.91 -10.74
N GLY A 744 19.23 9.72 -10.64
CA GLY A 744 18.21 10.57 -11.28
C GLY A 744 17.79 10.15 -12.70
N GLU A 745 18.38 9.10 -13.26
CA GLU A 745 17.99 8.56 -14.57
C GLU A 745 16.60 7.92 -14.50
N THR A 746 15.73 8.18 -15.48
CA THR A 746 14.42 7.53 -15.58
C THR A 746 14.49 6.32 -16.52
N LEU A 747 14.11 5.16 -15.99
CA LEU A 747 14.02 3.88 -16.68
C LEU A 747 12.55 3.59 -17.01
N GLU A 748 12.22 3.44 -18.30
CA GLU A 748 10.88 3.04 -18.74
C GLU A 748 10.83 1.54 -19.04
N ILE A 749 9.91 0.84 -18.38
CA ILE A 749 9.73 -0.61 -18.51
C ILE A 749 8.33 -0.90 -19.06
N HIS A 750 8.28 -1.45 -20.28
CA HIS A 750 7.04 -1.81 -20.96
C HIS A 750 6.58 -3.23 -20.59
N TRP A 751 5.31 -3.55 -20.83
CA TRP A 751 4.79 -4.92 -20.72
C TRP A 751 5.30 -5.82 -21.85
N GLY A 752 5.56 -7.10 -21.54
CA GLY A 752 5.86 -8.12 -22.55
C GLY A 752 7.06 -9.03 -22.22
N PRO A 753 7.46 -9.91 -23.16
CA PRO A 753 8.51 -10.92 -22.95
C PRO A 753 9.88 -10.35 -22.54
N GLU A 754 10.18 -9.14 -23.03
CA GLU A 754 11.43 -8.41 -22.76
C GLU A 754 11.24 -7.29 -21.73
N GLY A 755 10.12 -7.29 -21.02
CA GLY A 755 9.67 -6.21 -20.13
C GLY A 755 9.07 -6.72 -18.83
N LEU A 756 7.99 -6.09 -18.39
CA LEU A 756 7.19 -6.53 -17.25
C LEU A 756 6.35 -7.75 -17.63
N GLY A 757 6.34 -8.71 -16.72
CA GLY A 757 5.44 -9.85 -16.72
C GLY A 757 4.89 -10.08 -15.32
N LEU A 758 3.82 -10.87 -15.23
CA LEU A 758 3.25 -11.30 -13.96
C LEU A 758 3.12 -12.82 -13.96
N ASP A 759 3.79 -13.48 -13.01
CA ASP A 759 3.64 -14.91 -12.76
C ASP A 759 2.29 -15.19 -12.08
N LEU A 760 1.24 -15.31 -12.90
CA LEU A 760 -0.13 -15.51 -12.43
C LEU A 760 -0.34 -16.86 -11.74
N PRO A 761 0.16 -18.00 -12.28
CA PRO A 761 0.10 -19.28 -11.57
C PRO A 761 0.77 -19.22 -10.20
N GLY A 762 1.98 -18.64 -10.12
CA GLY A 762 2.68 -18.46 -8.85
C GLY A 762 1.90 -17.55 -7.90
N PHE A 763 1.34 -16.44 -8.40
CA PHE A 763 0.52 -15.54 -7.61
C PHE A 763 -0.70 -16.25 -7.02
N VAL A 764 -1.46 -17.01 -7.81
CA VAL A 764 -2.65 -17.72 -7.32
C VAL A 764 -2.27 -18.77 -6.26
N ALA A 765 -1.17 -19.50 -6.48
CA ALA A 765 -0.66 -20.48 -5.52
C ALA A 765 -0.26 -19.83 -4.19
N ASP A 766 0.54 -18.76 -4.23
CA ASP A 766 0.98 -18.06 -3.03
C ASP A 766 -0.17 -17.29 -2.36
N PHE A 767 -1.13 -16.80 -3.13
CA PHE A 767 -2.33 -16.14 -2.63
C PHE A 767 -3.17 -17.13 -1.85
N TRP A 768 -3.34 -18.35 -2.38
CA TRP A 768 -4.02 -19.40 -1.64
C TRP A 768 -3.27 -19.78 -0.35
N ALA A 769 -1.97 -20.04 -0.44
CA ALA A 769 -1.16 -20.43 0.71
C ALA A 769 -1.16 -19.35 1.81
N SER A 770 -0.98 -18.08 1.42
CA SER A 770 -0.76 -16.96 2.33
C SER A 770 -2.05 -16.27 2.79
N MET A 771 -3.16 -16.42 2.05
CA MET A 771 -4.44 -15.74 2.35
C MET A 771 -5.57 -16.72 2.68
N ALA A 772 -5.69 -17.85 1.97
CA ALA A 772 -6.78 -18.82 2.19
C ALA A 772 -6.63 -19.55 3.53
N THR A 773 -5.42 -20.01 3.84
CA THR A 773 -5.18 -20.75 5.09
C THR A 773 -5.44 -19.88 6.32
N PRO A 774 -4.89 -18.64 6.42
CA PRO A 774 -5.21 -17.76 7.55
C PRO A 774 -6.69 -17.39 7.61
N MET A 775 -7.36 -17.19 6.47
CA MET A 775 -8.80 -16.95 6.41
C MET A 775 -9.60 -18.13 6.96
N ARG A 776 -9.29 -19.36 6.55
CA ARG A 776 -9.94 -20.57 7.08
C ARG A 776 -9.73 -20.71 8.58
N GLN A 777 -8.52 -20.43 9.06
CA GLN A 777 -8.21 -20.44 10.49
C GLN A 777 -9.03 -19.39 11.25
N THR A 778 -9.04 -18.14 10.76
CA THR A 778 -9.85 -17.03 11.32
C THR A 778 -11.33 -17.40 11.36
N LEU A 779 -11.83 -18.03 10.30
CA LEU A 779 -13.21 -18.46 10.22
C LEU A 779 -13.52 -19.58 11.22
N SER A 780 -12.66 -20.58 11.37
CA SER A 780 -12.81 -21.63 12.39
C SER A 780 -12.71 -21.08 13.82
N ASN A 781 -12.05 -19.94 14.00
CA ASN A 781 -11.97 -19.29 15.29
C ASN A 781 -13.29 -18.60 15.67
N VAL A 782 -14.03 -18.08 14.69
CA VAL A 782 -15.27 -17.33 14.89
C VAL A 782 -16.52 -18.21 14.79
N LEU A 783 -16.51 -19.25 13.95
CA LEU A 783 -17.60 -20.21 13.85
C LEU A 783 -17.50 -21.25 14.99
N PRO A 784 -18.56 -21.48 15.79
CA PRO A 784 -18.58 -22.56 16.77
C PRO A 784 -18.44 -23.92 16.09
N SER A 785 -17.72 -24.86 16.71
CA SER A 785 -17.48 -26.22 16.20
C SER A 785 -18.77 -27.03 15.96
N ASP A 786 -19.83 -26.74 16.71
CA ASP A 786 -21.16 -27.37 16.56
C ASP A 786 -22.06 -26.64 15.55
N GLY A 787 -21.64 -25.47 15.06
CA GLY A 787 -22.44 -24.54 14.28
C GLY A 787 -23.72 -24.08 15.01
N PRO A 788 -24.44 -23.07 14.48
CA PRO A 788 -25.75 -22.71 15.01
C PRO A 788 -26.76 -23.82 14.65
N ARG A 789 -27.11 -24.72 15.57
CA ARG A 789 -27.96 -25.89 15.26
C ARG A 789 -29.34 -25.45 14.74
N GLY A 790 -29.68 -25.83 13.50
CA GLY A 790 -31.02 -25.65 12.91
C GLY A 790 -31.39 -24.23 12.50
N GLN A 791 -30.45 -23.29 12.46
CA GLN A 791 -30.70 -21.88 12.10
C GLN A 791 -29.89 -21.45 10.88
N VAL A 792 -30.43 -20.48 10.13
CA VAL A 792 -29.81 -19.87 8.93
C VAL A 792 -28.64 -18.99 9.35
N LEU A 793 -27.50 -19.11 8.65
CA LEU A 793 -26.36 -18.23 8.81
C LEU A 793 -26.35 -17.19 7.69
N HIS A 794 -26.45 -15.92 8.08
CA HIS A 794 -26.31 -14.79 7.18
C HIS A 794 -24.86 -14.33 7.15
N VAL A 795 -24.29 -14.15 5.95
CA VAL A 795 -22.92 -13.67 5.78
C VAL A 795 -22.93 -12.34 5.06
N LEU A 796 -22.55 -11.28 5.78
CA LEU A 796 -22.34 -9.93 5.29
C LEU A 796 -20.84 -9.77 5.01
N VAL A 797 -20.44 -9.52 3.76
CA VAL A 797 -19.03 -9.31 3.44
C VAL A 797 -18.83 -7.86 3.06
N SER A 798 -18.00 -7.14 3.82
CA SER A 798 -17.53 -5.79 3.51
C SER A 798 -16.15 -5.75 2.85
N GLY A 799 -15.91 -4.79 1.94
CA GLY A 799 -14.59 -4.56 1.35
C GLY A 799 -14.61 -3.68 0.10
N ARG A 800 -13.42 -3.31 -0.39
CA ARG A 800 -13.21 -2.52 -1.62
C ARG A 800 -12.02 -3.07 -2.40
N GLY A 801 -12.14 -3.06 -3.73
CA GLY A 801 -11.06 -3.40 -4.65
C GLY A 801 -11.50 -4.48 -5.63
N SER A 802 -10.83 -4.57 -6.76
CA SER A 802 -11.18 -5.53 -7.83
C SER A 802 -10.84 -6.98 -7.54
N LEU A 803 -10.07 -7.24 -6.49
CA LEU A 803 -9.78 -8.58 -6.01
C LEU A 803 -10.78 -9.01 -4.93
N PHE A 804 -11.70 -8.13 -4.54
CA PHE A 804 -12.78 -8.47 -3.61
C PHE A 804 -13.67 -9.62 -4.11
N PRO A 805 -14.03 -9.72 -5.41
CA PRO A 805 -14.72 -10.91 -5.93
C PRO A 805 -13.97 -12.22 -5.69
N LEU A 806 -12.62 -12.21 -5.78
CA LEU A 806 -11.80 -13.39 -5.46
C LEU A 806 -11.89 -13.73 -3.97
N VAL A 807 -11.68 -12.74 -3.10
CA VAL A 807 -11.79 -12.92 -1.64
C VAL A 807 -13.18 -13.42 -1.25
N ARG A 808 -14.23 -12.88 -1.87
CA ARG A 808 -15.62 -13.32 -1.69
C ARG A 808 -15.83 -14.79 -2.03
N GLN A 809 -15.33 -15.26 -3.18
CA GLN A 809 -15.47 -16.66 -3.56
C GLN A 809 -14.76 -17.60 -2.58
N MET A 810 -13.60 -17.18 -2.05
CA MET A 810 -12.91 -17.93 -1.02
C MET A 810 -13.69 -17.97 0.30
N ILE A 811 -14.21 -16.83 0.77
CA ILE A 811 -15.06 -16.77 1.97
C ILE A 811 -16.24 -17.73 1.80
N ARG A 812 -16.90 -17.73 0.63
CA ARG A 812 -17.99 -18.65 0.31
C ARG A 812 -17.56 -20.11 0.37
N GLY A 813 -16.44 -20.47 -0.25
CA GLY A 813 -15.89 -21.82 -0.18
C GLY A 813 -15.55 -22.26 1.25
N HIS A 814 -14.90 -21.41 2.03
CA HIS A 814 -14.51 -21.71 3.41
C HIS A 814 -15.71 -21.82 4.35
N VAL A 815 -16.70 -20.94 4.24
CA VAL A 815 -17.93 -21.02 5.04
C VAL A 815 -18.73 -22.26 4.66
N ALA A 816 -18.89 -22.56 3.37
CA ALA A 816 -19.56 -23.78 2.93
C ALA A 816 -18.84 -25.04 3.45
N ALA A 817 -17.51 -25.07 3.38
CA ALA A 817 -16.70 -26.17 3.89
C ALA A 817 -16.82 -26.32 5.42
N ALA A 818 -16.86 -25.20 6.16
CA ALA A 818 -17.04 -25.21 7.62
C ALA A 818 -18.44 -25.71 8.03
N LEU A 819 -19.49 -25.40 7.25
CA LEU A 819 -20.85 -25.87 7.48
C LEU A 819 -21.10 -27.31 7.00
N GLY A 820 -20.27 -27.83 6.10
CA GLY A 820 -20.38 -29.17 5.53
C GLY A 820 -21.75 -29.40 4.85
N LYS A 821 -22.49 -30.42 5.30
CA LYS A 821 -23.83 -30.76 4.77
C LYS A 821 -24.86 -29.63 4.92
N ARG A 822 -24.58 -28.65 5.79
CA ARG A 822 -25.44 -27.50 6.08
C ARG A 822 -25.14 -26.27 5.22
N ALA A 823 -24.33 -26.39 4.17
CA ALA A 823 -24.06 -25.29 3.26
C ALA A 823 -25.33 -24.70 2.61
N HIS A 824 -26.46 -25.42 2.59
CA HIS A 824 -27.76 -24.92 2.14
C HIS A 824 -28.41 -23.89 3.09
N ASP A 825 -27.98 -23.84 4.35
CA ASP A 825 -28.43 -22.86 5.37
C ASP A 825 -27.74 -21.50 5.22
N LEU A 826 -26.93 -21.31 4.17
CA LEU A 826 -26.07 -20.16 3.97
C LEU A 826 -26.75 -19.09 3.11
N ARG A 827 -26.84 -17.87 3.63
CA ARG A 827 -27.31 -16.70 2.89
C ARG A 827 -26.19 -15.67 2.76
N PHE A 828 -25.58 -15.61 1.59
CA PHE A 828 -24.62 -14.56 1.25
C PHE A 828 -25.35 -13.29 0.86
N ILE A 829 -24.88 -12.20 1.42
CA ILE A 829 -25.45 -10.88 1.21
C ILE A 829 -24.36 -10.07 0.55
N ASP A 830 -24.58 -9.79 -0.73
CA ASP A 830 -23.62 -9.13 -1.59
C ASP A 830 -23.94 -7.65 -1.65
N THR A 831 -23.10 -6.88 -1.01
CA THR A 831 -23.26 -5.43 -0.96
C THR A 831 -22.07 -4.92 -1.73
N GLU A 832 -22.24 -4.58 -3.00
CA GLU A 832 -21.21 -3.82 -3.70
C GLU A 832 -21.21 -2.38 -3.14
N PHE A 833 -20.69 -2.15 -1.92
CA PHE A 833 -20.24 -0.87 -1.32
C PHE A 833 -20.32 -0.92 0.21
N LEU A 834 -19.19 -0.96 0.95
CA LEU A 834 -19.26 -1.11 2.42
C LEU A 834 -18.54 -0.10 3.33
N LYS A 835 -17.66 0.77 2.84
CA LYS A 835 -17.11 1.80 3.76
C LYS A 835 -18.12 2.87 4.13
N ASN A 836 -19.00 3.23 3.20
CA ASN A 836 -20.11 4.13 3.48
C ASN A 836 -21.10 3.50 4.48
N ILE A 837 -21.31 2.18 4.40
CA ILE A 837 -22.11 1.40 5.37
C ILE A 837 -21.54 1.54 6.77
N THR A 838 -20.22 1.50 6.94
CA THR A 838 -19.59 1.67 8.26
C THR A 838 -19.98 3.00 8.91
N SER A 839 -19.80 4.12 8.21
CA SER A 839 -20.13 5.45 8.73
C SER A 839 -21.65 5.68 8.83
N LEU A 840 -22.44 5.27 7.84
CA LEU A 840 -23.90 5.39 7.85
C LEU A 840 -24.53 4.54 8.96
N GLY A 841 -24.09 3.30 9.10
CA GLY A 841 -24.56 2.39 10.14
C GLY A 841 -24.17 2.84 11.54
N ALA A 842 -23.02 3.53 11.70
CA ALA A 842 -22.63 4.11 12.98
C ALA A 842 -23.60 5.23 13.41
N LEU A 843 -24.03 6.08 12.48
CA LEU A 843 -25.03 7.12 12.74
C LEU A 843 -26.39 6.52 13.10
N TYR A 844 -26.83 5.52 12.36
CA TYR A 844 -28.08 4.84 12.67
C TYR A 844 -28.03 4.11 13.99
N LEU A 845 -26.90 3.49 14.31
CA LEU A 845 -26.73 2.83 15.59
C LEU A 845 -26.80 3.84 16.74
N ALA A 846 -26.16 5.01 16.59
CA ALA A 846 -26.26 6.10 17.54
C ALA A 846 -27.72 6.60 17.68
N GLU A 847 -28.42 6.82 16.56
CA GLU A 847 -29.81 7.25 16.56
C GLU A 847 -30.74 6.22 17.23
N LEU A 848 -30.66 4.95 16.83
CA LEU A 848 -31.55 3.89 17.29
C LEU A 848 -31.36 3.58 18.77
N VAL A 849 -30.11 3.46 19.24
CA VAL A 849 -29.85 3.11 20.64
C VAL A 849 -30.20 4.26 21.59
N LEU A 850 -29.98 5.52 21.17
CA LEU A 850 -30.30 6.67 22.00
C LEU A 850 -31.80 6.99 22.02
N ASN A 851 -32.53 6.74 20.92
CA ASN A 851 -33.91 7.20 20.78
C ASN A 851 -34.97 6.09 20.82
N THR A 852 -34.58 4.81 20.74
CA THR A 852 -35.56 3.70 20.66
C THR A 852 -35.50 2.82 21.91
N THR A 853 -36.57 2.85 22.71
CA THR A 853 -36.73 1.92 23.85
C THR A 853 -36.83 0.48 23.36
N GLY A 854 -35.79 -0.32 23.62
CA GLY A 854 -35.83 -1.79 23.56
C GLY A 854 -34.87 -2.46 22.57
N MET A 855 -34.07 -1.69 21.82
CA MET A 855 -32.87 -2.24 21.18
C MET A 855 -31.71 -2.28 22.17
N GLN A 856 -31.07 -3.44 22.35
CA GLN A 856 -29.91 -3.59 23.23
C GLN A 856 -28.73 -4.16 22.46
N PHE A 857 -27.62 -3.43 22.47
CA PHE A 857 -26.33 -3.94 22.02
C PHE A 857 -25.51 -4.40 23.21
N ARG A 858 -25.05 -5.65 23.16
CA ARG A 858 -24.10 -6.21 24.13
C ARG A 858 -22.91 -6.79 23.37
N SER A 859 -21.72 -6.28 23.66
CA SER A 859 -20.49 -6.97 23.28
C SER A 859 -20.14 -7.91 24.42
N GLU A 860 -20.35 -9.21 24.23
CA GLU A 860 -19.87 -10.26 25.14
C GLU A 860 -18.49 -10.77 24.74
N ALA A 861 -17.93 -10.25 23.63
CA ALA A 861 -16.51 -10.34 23.32
C ALA A 861 -15.69 -9.44 24.27
N SER A 862 -15.87 -9.63 25.59
CA SER A 862 -15.02 -9.04 26.60
C SER A 862 -13.63 -9.62 26.41
N THR A 863 -12.70 -8.78 25.95
CA THR A 863 -11.27 -9.11 25.99
C THR A 863 -10.92 -9.21 27.47
N LEU A 864 -10.67 -10.41 27.96
CA LEU A 864 -10.20 -10.61 29.33
C LEU A 864 -8.76 -10.14 29.40
N PHE A 865 -8.43 -9.29 30.36
CA PHE A 865 -7.03 -8.99 30.66
C PHE A 865 -6.57 -9.92 31.77
N GLY A 866 -5.35 -10.43 31.64
CA GLY A 866 -4.85 -11.43 32.56
C GLY A 866 -3.40 -11.77 32.28
N ILE A 867 -2.96 -12.85 32.89
CA ILE A 867 -1.59 -13.32 32.82
C ILE A 867 -1.50 -14.73 32.26
N LEU A 868 -0.32 -15.04 31.71
CA LEU A 868 0.06 -16.41 31.44
C LEU A 868 0.38 -17.13 32.75
N GLY A 869 -0.45 -18.10 33.12
CA GLY A 869 -0.19 -19.03 34.21
C GLY A 869 0.87 -20.07 33.85
N ASP A 870 1.36 -20.77 34.87
CA ASP A 870 2.32 -21.86 34.70
C ASP A 870 1.65 -23.11 34.10
N LEU A 871 2.44 -24.15 33.84
CA LEU A 871 1.91 -25.44 33.36
C LEU A 871 1.00 -26.04 34.42
N ASP A 872 -0.25 -26.30 34.06
CA ASP A 872 -1.17 -27.10 34.88
C ASP A 872 -0.56 -28.49 35.08
N LEU A 873 -0.36 -28.89 36.33
CA LEU A 873 0.34 -30.14 36.68
C LEU A 873 -0.40 -31.39 36.19
N ARG A 874 -1.70 -31.31 35.88
CA ARG A 874 -2.51 -32.43 35.40
C ARG A 874 -2.56 -32.49 33.88
N SER A 875 -2.76 -31.36 33.21
CA SER A 875 -2.88 -31.32 31.75
C SER A 875 -1.55 -31.11 31.02
N GLY A 876 -0.52 -30.63 31.73
CA GLY A 876 0.76 -30.24 31.13
C GLY A 876 0.64 -29.03 30.19
N ARG A 877 -0.46 -28.28 30.27
CA ARG A 877 -0.74 -27.11 29.43
C ARG A 877 -0.71 -25.84 30.26
N ARG A 878 -0.23 -24.74 29.67
CA ARG A 878 -0.33 -23.42 30.31
C ARG A 878 -1.78 -22.97 30.31
N ARG A 879 -2.19 -22.22 31.33
CA ARG A 879 -3.54 -21.66 31.44
C ARG A 879 -3.49 -20.13 31.46
N PHE A 880 -4.47 -19.50 30.85
CA PHE A 880 -4.70 -18.07 31.02
C PHE A 880 -5.44 -17.84 32.34
N LEU A 881 -4.92 -16.92 33.15
CA LEU A 881 -5.50 -16.54 34.43
C LEU A 881 -6.06 -15.11 34.30
N LYS A 882 -7.39 -14.98 34.36
CA LYS A 882 -8.07 -13.68 34.24
C LYS A 882 -7.78 -12.82 35.47
N LEU A 883 -7.47 -11.55 35.22
CA LEU A 883 -7.44 -10.50 36.24
C LEU A 883 -8.74 -9.70 36.25
N CYS A 884 -9.18 -9.23 35.09
CA CYS A 884 -10.37 -8.40 34.94
C CYS A 884 -10.97 -8.50 33.54
N ASP A 885 -12.20 -8.00 33.41
CA ASP A 885 -12.86 -7.84 32.11
C ASP A 885 -12.36 -6.54 31.46
N GLY A 886 -11.67 -6.66 30.33
CA GLY A 886 -10.96 -5.54 29.71
C GLY A 886 -9.70 -5.15 30.48
N TYR A 887 -9.11 -4.04 30.06
CA TYR A 887 -7.98 -3.45 30.79
C TYR A 887 -8.44 -2.76 32.08
N PRO A 888 -7.66 -2.86 33.17
CA PRO A 888 -8.00 -2.21 34.42
C PRO A 888 -7.96 -0.68 34.28
N THR A 889 -8.93 -0.01 34.90
CA THR A 889 -9.07 1.44 35.00
C THR A 889 -8.97 1.88 36.46
N PRO A 890 -8.71 3.17 36.76
CA PRO A 890 -8.61 3.63 38.15
C PRO A 890 -9.85 3.33 39.01
N SER A 891 -11.04 3.21 38.40
CA SER A 891 -12.27 2.83 39.09
C SER A 891 -12.34 1.35 39.47
N ASP A 892 -11.56 0.48 38.82
CA ASP A 892 -11.53 -0.95 39.10
C ASP A 892 -10.67 -1.28 40.34
N GLY A 893 -9.92 -0.30 40.86
CA GLY A 893 -9.03 -0.49 41.99
C GLY A 893 -7.86 -1.42 41.65
N ILE A 894 -7.54 -2.32 42.59
CA ILE A 894 -6.49 -3.33 42.42
C ILE A 894 -7.14 -4.64 41.95
N CYS A 895 -6.76 -5.13 40.77
CA CYS A 895 -7.14 -6.45 40.28
C CYS A 895 -6.07 -7.47 40.70
N ALA A 896 -6.48 -8.61 41.26
CA ALA A 896 -5.55 -9.64 41.73
C ALA A 896 -5.91 -11.02 41.17
N VAL A 897 -4.90 -11.83 40.87
CA VAL A 897 -5.07 -13.24 40.49
C VAL A 897 -4.02 -14.12 41.14
N HIS A 898 -4.45 -15.25 41.69
CA HIS A 898 -3.56 -16.22 42.33
C HIS A 898 -2.67 -16.89 41.28
N ARG A 899 -1.35 -16.85 41.50
CA ARG A 899 -0.35 -17.50 40.66
C ARG A 899 0.76 -18.07 41.55
N PRO A 900 0.65 -19.34 41.98
CA PRO A 900 1.73 -19.95 42.74
C PRO A 900 2.98 -20.05 41.86
N LEU A 901 4.12 -19.61 42.38
CA LEU A 901 5.43 -19.69 41.71
C LEU A 901 6.41 -20.47 42.59
N PRO A 902 7.35 -21.26 42.05
CA PRO A 902 8.30 -22.01 42.89
C PRO A 902 9.19 -21.09 43.74
N PRO A 903 9.51 -21.45 45.00
CA PRO A 903 10.29 -20.61 45.91
C PRO A 903 11.75 -20.42 45.46
N GLY A 904 12.44 -19.41 46.00
CA GLY A 904 13.85 -19.12 45.71
C GLY A 904 14.10 -17.85 44.89
N ASN A 905 15.39 -17.60 44.63
CA ASN A 905 15.90 -16.36 44.03
C ASN A 905 16.01 -16.51 42.49
N LEU A 906 15.02 -16.02 41.76
CA LEU A 906 14.93 -16.11 40.30
C LEU A 906 14.43 -14.79 39.71
N ASP A 907 14.82 -14.47 38.49
CA ASP A 907 14.20 -13.40 37.70
C ASP A 907 12.77 -13.82 37.37
N ARG A 908 11.79 -13.12 37.97
CA ARG A 908 10.38 -13.44 37.80
C ARG A 908 9.84 -12.68 36.61
N ARG A 909 9.35 -13.42 35.62
CA ARG A 909 8.73 -12.89 34.41
C ARG A 909 7.22 -13.08 34.49
N VAL A 910 6.49 -11.97 34.41
CA VAL A 910 5.03 -11.95 34.27
C VAL A 910 4.71 -11.53 32.83
N GLU A 911 4.03 -12.41 32.12
CA GLU A 911 3.54 -12.16 30.76
C GLU A 911 2.07 -11.78 30.87
N LEU A 912 1.75 -10.55 30.47
CA LEU A 912 0.41 -10.01 30.51
C LEU A 912 -0.14 -9.89 29.09
N GLY A 913 -1.45 -10.01 28.97
CA GLY A 913 -2.09 -9.94 27.68
C GLY A 913 -3.59 -10.08 27.76
N VAL A 914 -4.18 -10.28 26.60
CA VAL A 914 -5.63 -10.39 26.45
C VAL A 914 -6.04 -11.76 25.93
N ALA A 915 -7.19 -12.25 26.37
CA ALA A 915 -7.80 -13.50 25.93
C ALA A 915 -9.29 -13.31 25.69
N THR A 916 -9.92 -14.21 24.93
CA THR A 916 -11.38 -14.14 24.69
C THR A 916 -12.19 -14.97 25.69
N ARG A 917 -11.52 -15.85 26.46
CA ARG A 917 -12.12 -16.67 27.53
C ARG A 917 -11.05 -17.19 28.48
N GLU A 918 -11.45 -17.58 29.68
CA GLU A 918 -10.57 -18.29 30.62
C GLU A 918 -10.30 -19.73 30.17
N GLY A 919 -9.17 -20.31 30.60
CA GLY A 919 -8.89 -21.72 30.41
C GLY A 919 -7.49 -22.01 29.88
N ASP A 920 -7.33 -23.19 29.25
CA ASP A 920 -6.09 -23.62 28.61
C ASP A 920 -5.62 -22.59 27.57
N LEU A 921 -4.31 -22.45 27.35
CA LEU A 921 -3.78 -21.39 26.50
C LEU A 921 -4.25 -21.48 25.04
N GLU A 922 -4.28 -22.70 24.51
CA GLU A 922 -4.77 -22.99 23.17
C GLU A 922 -6.26 -22.64 23.03
N GLU A 923 -7.02 -22.77 24.12
CA GLU A 923 -8.45 -22.51 24.15
C GLU A 923 -8.77 -21.03 24.38
N SER A 924 -8.04 -20.38 25.30
CA SER A 924 -8.22 -18.98 25.71
C SER A 924 -7.75 -17.97 24.66
N ARG A 925 -6.89 -18.40 23.72
CA ARG A 925 -6.35 -17.58 22.64
C ARG A 925 -5.62 -16.35 23.15
N PHE A 926 -4.82 -16.56 24.19
CA PHE A 926 -4.01 -15.52 24.81
C PHE A 926 -3.08 -14.84 23.80
N ARG A 927 -3.22 -13.51 23.66
CA ARG A 927 -2.26 -12.63 22.99
C ARG A 927 -1.44 -11.91 24.05
N GLN A 928 -0.16 -12.27 24.15
CA GLN A 928 0.77 -11.53 24.99
C GLN A 928 0.94 -10.10 24.47
N GLU A 929 0.81 -9.12 25.35
CA GLU A 929 0.97 -7.71 25.03
C GLU A 929 2.13 -7.07 25.81
N TYR A 930 2.37 -7.52 27.04
CA TYR A 930 3.43 -6.97 27.89
C TYR A 930 4.21 -8.09 28.59
N VAL A 931 5.46 -7.77 28.89
CA VAL A 931 6.32 -8.58 29.75
C VAL A 931 6.91 -7.66 30.80
N VAL A 932 6.66 -7.98 32.07
CA VAL A 932 7.30 -7.30 33.19
C VAL A 932 8.16 -8.33 33.90
N SER A 933 9.41 -7.96 34.18
CA SER A 933 10.33 -8.84 34.89
C SER A 933 11.14 -8.09 35.93
N ASN A 934 11.22 -8.64 37.13
CA ASN A 934 12.08 -8.14 38.19
C ASN A 934 12.59 -9.31 39.05
N ARG A 935 13.70 -9.10 39.76
CA ARG A 935 14.29 -10.11 40.62
C ARG A 935 13.67 -10.05 42.01
N VAL A 936 13.02 -11.13 42.44
CA VAL A 936 12.31 -11.21 43.72
C VAL A 936 12.66 -12.52 44.42
N GLU A 937 13.02 -12.43 45.69
CA GLU A 937 13.28 -13.59 46.56
C GLU A 937 12.02 -13.95 47.34
N LEU A 938 11.55 -15.19 47.20
CA LEU A 938 10.32 -15.67 47.83
C LEU A 938 10.61 -16.86 48.74
N THR A 939 10.08 -16.81 49.96
CA THR A 939 10.00 -17.97 50.86
C THR A 939 8.96 -18.97 50.36
N VAL A 940 8.99 -20.21 50.89
CA VAL A 940 8.01 -21.27 50.54
C VAL A 940 6.58 -20.82 50.80
N GLN A 941 6.32 -20.17 51.94
CA GLN A 941 4.98 -19.73 52.32
C GLN A 941 4.44 -18.59 51.44
N GLN A 942 5.32 -17.69 51.01
CA GLN A 942 4.97 -16.61 50.06
C GLN A 942 4.72 -17.16 48.65
N SER A 943 5.50 -18.16 48.24
CA SER A 943 5.42 -18.84 46.94
C SER A 943 4.07 -19.53 46.71
N GLU A 944 3.49 -20.16 47.75
CA GLU A 944 2.20 -20.86 47.66
C GLU A 944 0.99 -19.92 47.61
N ASN A 945 1.09 -18.75 48.24
CA ASN A 945 0.00 -17.77 48.36
C ASN A 945 0.19 -16.52 47.48
N LEU A 946 1.09 -16.62 46.50
CA LEU A 946 1.44 -15.50 45.63
C LEU A 946 0.30 -15.12 44.69
N HIS A 947 0.04 -13.84 44.58
CA HIS A 947 -0.86 -13.24 43.61
C HIS A 947 -0.08 -12.25 42.74
N VAL A 948 -0.52 -12.10 41.49
CA VAL A 948 -0.16 -10.96 40.65
C VAL A 948 -1.25 -9.92 40.84
N LEU A 949 -0.85 -8.70 41.19
CA LEU A 949 -1.73 -7.56 41.39
C LEU A 949 -1.45 -6.52 40.32
N ILE A 950 -2.52 -5.91 39.81
CA ILE A 950 -2.45 -4.81 38.86
C ILE A 950 -3.30 -3.65 39.35
N GLU A 951 -2.66 -2.49 39.42
CA GLU A 951 -3.30 -1.23 39.82
C GLU A 951 -3.20 -0.23 38.67
N ALA A 952 -4.34 0.33 38.25
CA ALA A 952 -4.35 1.45 37.32
C ALA A 952 -4.22 2.78 38.08
N ARG A 953 -2.99 3.25 38.33
CA ARG A 953 -2.74 4.53 39.03
C ARG A 953 -3.27 5.75 38.26
N ARG A 954 -3.34 5.65 36.93
CA ARG A 954 -3.88 6.68 36.01
C ARG A 954 -4.60 5.97 34.85
N GLU A 955 -5.41 6.69 34.07
CA GLU A 955 -6.15 6.12 32.92
C GLU A 955 -5.28 5.31 31.94
N HIS A 956 -3.97 5.58 31.87
CA HIS A 956 -3.05 4.95 30.91
C HIS A 956 -1.74 4.42 31.52
N CYS A 957 -1.67 4.22 32.84
CA CYS A 957 -0.48 3.63 33.48
C CYS A 957 -0.90 2.56 34.49
N LEU A 958 -0.39 1.33 34.28
CA LEU A 958 -0.64 0.18 35.15
C LEU A 958 0.62 -0.11 35.97
N THR A 959 0.47 -0.32 37.26
CA THR A 959 1.53 -0.85 38.13
C THR A 959 1.31 -2.34 38.30
N VAL A 960 2.34 -3.14 38.07
CA VAL A 960 2.30 -4.60 38.26
C VAL A 960 3.11 -4.96 39.48
N SER A 961 2.47 -5.66 40.42
CA SER A 961 3.08 -6.09 41.66
C SER A 961 2.88 -7.59 41.85
N LEU A 962 3.80 -8.22 42.58
CA LEU A 962 3.55 -9.48 43.24
C LEU A 962 3.10 -9.19 44.66
N GLY A 963 2.17 -9.96 45.19
CA GLY A 963 1.80 -9.81 46.59
C GLY A 963 1.24 -11.07 47.18
N TRP A 964 1.21 -11.12 48.49
CA TRP A 964 0.65 -12.23 49.27
C TRP A 964 -0.17 -11.66 50.44
N PRO A 965 -1.24 -12.36 50.86
CA PRO A 965 -2.04 -11.91 51.99
C PRO A 965 -1.16 -11.81 53.24
N ALA A 966 -1.35 -10.75 54.04
CA ALA A 966 -0.80 -10.71 55.38
C ALA A 966 -1.35 -11.91 56.21
N PRO A 967 -0.67 -12.35 57.28
CA PRO A 967 -1.07 -13.54 58.06
C PRO A 967 -2.54 -13.56 58.54
N ASP A 968 -3.12 -12.37 58.75
CA ASP A 968 -4.52 -12.18 59.16
C ASP A 968 -5.35 -11.38 58.12
N GLY A 969 -4.82 -11.20 56.91
CA GLY A 969 -5.45 -10.45 55.83
C GLY A 969 -6.55 -11.24 55.11
N ASP A 970 -7.59 -10.55 54.65
CA ASP A 970 -8.59 -11.17 53.77
C ASP A 970 -7.99 -11.34 52.37
N VAL A 971 -7.92 -12.57 51.90
CA VAL A 971 -7.44 -12.91 50.55
C VAL A 971 -8.28 -12.22 49.46
N ASN A 972 -9.52 -11.83 49.77
CA ASN A 972 -10.41 -11.11 48.86
C ASN A 972 -10.24 -9.58 48.92
N ASP A 973 -9.40 -9.05 49.82
CA ASP A 973 -9.08 -7.64 49.92
C ASP A 973 -7.61 -7.39 49.55
N PRO A 974 -7.33 -7.03 48.27
CA PRO A 974 -5.99 -6.72 47.78
C PRO A 974 -5.25 -5.65 48.58
N SER A 975 -5.94 -4.79 49.32
CA SER A 975 -5.32 -3.74 50.13
C SER A 975 -4.58 -4.29 51.36
N THR A 976 -4.85 -5.53 51.75
CA THR A 976 -4.21 -6.22 52.88
C THR A 976 -2.96 -7.01 52.49
N PHE A 977 -2.56 -6.94 51.21
CA PHE A 977 -1.44 -7.69 50.68
C PHE A 977 -0.12 -6.98 50.99
N GLU A 978 0.89 -7.75 51.38
CA GLU A 978 2.27 -7.30 51.28
C GLU A 978 2.68 -7.37 49.81
N MET A 979 3.14 -6.26 49.24
CA MET A 979 3.39 -6.13 47.80
C MET A 979 4.84 -5.81 47.47
N VAL A 980 5.32 -6.37 46.37
CA VAL A 980 6.59 -6.05 45.72
C VAL A 980 6.30 -5.62 44.28
N GLU A 981 6.60 -4.36 43.97
CA GLU A 981 6.41 -3.82 42.62
C GLU A 981 7.40 -4.47 41.63
N LEU A 982 6.88 -5.04 40.55
CA LEU A 982 7.69 -5.56 39.44
C LEU A 982 8.02 -4.47 38.42
N GLY A 983 7.12 -3.51 38.25
CA GLY A 983 7.32 -2.36 37.37
C GLY A 983 6.00 -1.75 36.90
N SER A 984 6.11 -0.72 36.06
CA SER A 984 4.97 -0.01 35.48
C SER A 984 4.87 -0.23 33.97
N ILE A 985 3.63 -0.38 33.47
CA ILE A 985 3.29 -0.51 32.06
C ILE A 985 2.57 0.77 31.63
N ALA A 986 3.15 1.46 30.65
CA ALA A 986 2.49 2.59 30.00
C ALA A 986 1.58 2.07 28.88
N LEU A 987 0.26 2.26 29.01
CA LEU A 987 -0.72 1.92 27.96
C LEU A 987 -0.67 2.90 26.78
N VAL A 988 -0.08 4.08 27.01
CA VAL A 988 0.25 5.09 26.00
C VAL A 988 1.66 5.58 26.29
N ALA A 989 2.48 5.81 25.26
CA ALA A 989 3.84 6.30 25.42
C ALA A 989 3.89 7.56 26.32
N GLY A 990 4.80 7.56 27.29
CA GLY A 990 4.96 8.67 28.25
C GLY A 990 3.92 8.74 29.38
N ALA A 991 2.92 7.85 29.42
CA ALA A 991 1.87 7.91 30.46
C ALA A 991 2.39 7.67 31.89
N CYS A 992 3.47 6.91 32.04
CA CYS A 992 4.06 6.59 33.34
C CYS A 992 5.20 7.53 33.78
N SER A 993 5.68 8.45 32.92
CA SER A 993 6.84 9.31 33.21
C SER A 993 6.48 10.68 33.82
N ALA A 994 5.21 11.09 33.82
CA ALA A 994 4.78 12.40 34.34
C ALA A 994 4.62 12.43 35.89
N GLY A 995 5.62 11.96 36.64
CA GLY A 995 5.54 11.86 38.10
C GLY A 995 6.85 11.66 38.85
N ALA A 996 8.00 11.63 38.17
CA ALA A 996 9.26 11.84 38.87
C ALA A 996 9.29 13.31 39.33
N SER A 997 9.29 13.52 40.64
CA SER A 997 9.55 14.83 41.25
C SER A 997 10.78 15.47 40.62
N GLY A 998 10.68 16.75 40.26
CA GLY A 998 11.68 17.49 39.50
C GLY A 998 12.97 17.84 40.24
N GLU A 999 13.72 16.84 40.68
CA GLU A 999 15.15 16.91 41.00
C GLU A 999 15.75 15.58 40.56
N GLU A 1000 16.79 15.60 39.71
CA GLU A 1000 17.50 14.46 39.07
C GLU A 1000 17.12 14.17 37.60
N CYS A 1001 17.54 15.08 36.70
CA CYS A 1001 18.00 14.76 35.33
C CYS A 1001 18.88 15.93 34.83
N GLU A 1002 20.17 15.88 35.16
CA GLU A 1002 21.24 16.37 34.27
C GLU A 1002 21.68 15.23 33.34
#